data_AF-A0A1F2WDC0-F1
#
_entry.id   AF-A0A1F2WDC0-F1
#
_cell.length_a   1.000
_cell.length_b   1.000
_cell.length_c   1.000
_cell.angle_alpha   90.00
_cell.angle_beta   90.00
_cell.angle_gamma   90.00
#
_symmetry.space_group_name_H-M   'P 1'
#
loop_
_entity.id
_entity.type
_entity.pdbx_description
1 polymer ?
#
loop_
_entity_poly.entity_id
_entity_poly.type
_entity_poly.pdbx_seq_one_letter_code
_entity_poly.pdbx_strand_id
1 'polypeptide(L)'
;MPFLSTLTDAARTRWARIEATLRAHPLVWALVLSAAIAAVFVLTLSPGYDTNDDVGMQSAVDGTMGEHSPHLVFSNVLIGLLLSTLYRAVGWFPWYGLYLYAAHFAALLAVVYVVLADRRGHFKVRLLALGGVLAVFHLSMWMQLQFTSTAMLFGASGVMLYLAVAPREPARWGTIAVGGAMVGLSSWIRWHSGWAVVLLSVPVLVLTLRRLPWRRLALFAGTAAAILLAGSVAQAIYYADQPAWQTYFDFNAARDHIQQSPLLDQLDPAVLAEVGWSRNDLAIFDAWFFADERVHEAADVEVIADALPTAFRPAHALGVLAALAGGWLGATRLAVVVALAALAWVEGGRRAGALVLATSAAVLVIAFGLAGAYRLPDRVAVGLLAFPPLLFLSLPGASTPDGSFPRGRTGVWHGAAAIVSVIALVVGAANALALDRQHHAGDDDLREAFAGFAAVDPDGIFVAWGGQVQMGAQSLSPWRRGGLGGPRMILFGWPARSPAYEAQLTRLAIDDLYAAVAARPDVYLPMRMEARGGMYLRYLAEHYGFSGLLRPAARVGAYTVYQGVTSFEVESSAGALVERRFDGSVVSYRIVPAHGLGSDIVLPLWPRGFLIAGSADADLIVVTYRGEAIALARPDPALGGDSDSPGFALMVYRAGRPLRVFAISDGRAVNITP
;
A
#
# COMPACT_ATOMS: atom_id res chain seq x y z
N MET A 1 56.10 -16.18 5.91
CA MET A 1 55.65 -14.94 6.59
C MET A 1 54.96 -15.27 7.92
N PRO A 2 55.67 -15.24 9.07
CA PRO A 2 55.11 -15.54 10.40
C PRO A 2 54.17 -14.46 10.98
N PHE A 3 54.25 -13.23 10.46
CA PHE A 3 53.44 -12.10 10.92
C PHE A 3 51.97 -12.16 10.43
N LEU A 4 51.74 -12.68 9.21
CA LEU A 4 50.38 -12.89 8.69
C LEU A 4 49.68 -14.07 9.37
N SER A 5 50.40 -15.14 9.72
CA SER A 5 49.82 -16.29 10.46
C SER A 5 49.43 -15.91 11.90
N THR A 6 50.24 -15.10 12.58
CA THR A 6 49.93 -14.60 13.93
C THR A 6 48.76 -13.63 13.95
N LEU A 7 48.61 -12.76 12.94
CA LEU A 7 47.41 -11.93 12.75
C LEU A 7 46.16 -12.80 12.52
N THR A 8 46.27 -13.90 11.76
CA THR A 8 45.15 -14.83 11.57
C THR A 8 44.79 -15.62 12.85
N ASP A 9 45.77 -15.92 13.70
CA ASP A 9 45.54 -16.67 14.95
C ASP A 9 44.96 -15.78 16.06
N ALA A 10 45.43 -14.53 16.16
CA ALA A 10 44.83 -13.53 17.05
C ALA A 10 43.38 -13.24 16.66
N ALA A 11 43.09 -13.08 15.35
CA ALA A 11 41.73 -12.88 14.85
C ALA A 11 40.84 -14.11 15.09
N ARG A 12 41.35 -15.33 14.87
CA ARG A 12 40.63 -16.59 15.18
C ARG A 12 40.29 -16.71 16.66
N THR A 13 41.25 -16.42 17.54
CA THR A 13 41.09 -16.47 19.00
C THR A 13 40.11 -15.40 19.50
N ARG A 14 40.17 -14.19 18.95
CA ARG A 14 39.21 -13.12 19.26
C ARG A 14 37.79 -13.50 18.83
N TRP A 15 37.64 -14.07 17.64
CA TRP A 15 36.33 -14.53 17.18
C TRP A 15 35.76 -15.66 18.03
N ALA A 16 36.59 -16.66 18.38
CA ALA A 16 36.15 -17.75 19.24
C ALA A 16 35.61 -17.25 20.59
N ARG A 17 36.26 -16.22 21.17
CA ARG A 17 35.77 -15.54 22.37
C ARG A 17 34.43 -14.83 22.15
N ILE A 18 34.28 -14.10 21.05
CA ILE A 18 33.01 -13.43 20.69
C ILE A 18 31.89 -14.46 20.53
N GLU A 19 32.11 -15.52 19.75
CA GLU A 19 31.15 -16.59 19.52
C GLU A 19 30.75 -17.29 20.83
N ALA A 20 31.71 -17.58 21.71
CA ALA A 20 31.43 -18.16 23.03
C ALA A 20 30.55 -17.22 23.88
N THR A 21 30.83 -15.91 23.85
CA THR A 21 30.08 -14.89 24.60
C THR A 21 28.64 -14.76 24.09
N LEU A 22 28.46 -14.68 22.77
CA LEU A 22 27.15 -14.62 22.12
C LEU A 22 26.30 -15.86 22.45
N ARG A 23 26.93 -17.05 22.46
CA ARG A 23 26.25 -18.33 22.72
C ARG A 23 25.99 -18.61 24.20
N ALA A 24 26.74 -17.99 25.11
CA ALA A 24 26.52 -18.11 26.55
C ALA A 24 25.22 -17.43 26.97
N HIS A 25 24.94 -16.24 26.42
CA HIS A 25 23.76 -15.45 26.74
C HIS A 25 22.99 -15.02 25.47
N PRO A 26 22.44 -15.98 24.69
CA PRO A 26 21.89 -15.69 23.37
C PRO A 26 20.67 -14.76 23.42
N LEU A 27 19.87 -14.80 24.48
CA LEU A 27 18.71 -13.90 24.63
C LEU A 27 19.14 -12.46 24.87
N VAL A 28 20.11 -12.24 25.77
CA VAL A 28 20.63 -10.90 26.09
C VAL A 28 21.25 -10.28 24.85
N TRP A 29 22.08 -11.04 24.13
CA TRP A 29 22.69 -10.56 22.90
C TRP A 29 21.70 -10.38 21.75
N ALA A 30 20.67 -11.22 21.66
CA ALA A 30 19.60 -11.00 20.69
C ALA A 30 18.87 -9.68 20.99
N LEU A 31 18.54 -9.40 22.25
CA LEU A 31 17.93 -8.14 22.64
C LEU A 31 18.83 -6.94 22.30
N VAL A 32 20.12 -7.01 22.67
CA VAL A 32 21.09 -5.94 22.38
C VAL A 32 21.25 -5.71 20.89
N LEU A 33 21.42 -6.76 20.08
CA LEU A 33 21.58 -6.64 18.63
C LEU A 33 20.30 -6.16 17.95
N SER A 34 19.14 -6.68 18.32
CA SER A 34 17.85 -6.23 17.78
C SER A 34 17.57 -4.76 18.14
N ALA A 35 17.87 -4.35 19.38
CA ALA A 35 17.75 -2.96 19.80
C ALA A 35 18.74 -2.05 19.07
N ALA A 36 19.98 -2.48 18.87
CA ALA A 36 20.98 -1.73 18.10
C ALA A 36 20.57 -1.58 16.62
N ILE A 37 20.07 -2.66 16.00
CA ILE A 37 19.56 -2.62 14.62
C ILE A 37 18.37 -1.67 14.51
N ALA A 38 17.42 -1.73 15.45
CA ALA A 38 16.28 -0.81 15.49
C ALA A 38 16.70 0.63 15.73
N ALA A 39 17.65 0.88 16.63
CA ALA A 39 18.18 2.21 16.87
C ALA A 39 18.87 2.77 15.63
N VAL A 40 19.72 2.01 14.95
CA VAL A 40 20.34 2.43 13.68
C VAL A 40 19.25 2.77 12.67
N PHE A 41 18.27 1.88 12.47
CA PHE A 41 17.17 2.12 11.55
C PHE A 41 16.43 3.44 11.83
N VAL A 42 15.96 3.64 13.07
CA VAL A 42 15.23 4.85 13.49
C VAL A 42 16.08 6.12 13.36
N LEU A 43 17.39 6.02 13.63
CA LEU A 43 18.29 7.18 13.64
C LEU A 43 18.82 7.56 12.25
N THR A 44 18.80 6.65 11.27
CA THR A 44 19.44 6.88 9.96
C THR A 44 18.51 6.80 8.76
N LEU A 45 17.30 6.27 8.90
CA LEU A 45 16.38 6.02 7.79
C LEU A 45 14.97 6.56 8.08
N SER A 46 14.30 7.02 7.03
CA SER A 46 12.93 7.50 7.01
C SER A 46 12.01 6.50 6.30
N PRO A 47 11.23 5.72 7.06
CA PRO A 47 10.26 4.80 6.49
C PRO A 47 8.97 5.51 6.06
N GLY A 48 8.23 4.84 5.18
CA GLY A 48 6.88 5.18 4.74
C GLY A 48 5.95 3.97 4.88
N TYR A 49 4.66 4.17 4.63
CA TYR A 49 3.69 3.09 4.48
C TYR A 49 3.72 2.50 3.07
N ASP A 50 3.56 1.19 2.93
CA ASP A 50 3.55 0.57 1.59
C ASP A 50 2.26 0.91 0.81
N THR A 51 1.13 1.07 1.50
CA THR A 51 -0.15 1.47 0.88
C THR A 51 -0.87 2.53 1.70
N ASN A 52 -1.85 3.19 1.06
CA ASN A 52 -2.74 4.12 1.74
C ASN A 52 -3.71 3.44 2.72
N ASP A 53 -3.78 2.11 2.76
CA ASP A 53 -4.65 1.37 3.68
C ASP A 53 -4.26 1.62 5.14
N ASP A 54 -2.95 1.59 5.45
CA ASP A 54 -2.43 1.89 6.79
C ASP A 54 -2.72 3.34 7.19
N VAL A 55 -2.62 4.28 6.25
CA VAL A 55 -2.95 5.68 6.48
C VAL A 55 -4.44 5.83 6.80
N GLY A 56 -5.32 5.16 6.05
CA GLY A 56 -6.77 5.15 6.32
C GLY A 56 -7.10 4.54 7.68
N MET A 57 -6.51 3.40 8.01
CA MET A 57 -6.67 2.73 9.30
C MET A 57 -6.15 3.57 10.48
N GLN A 58 -4.97 4.18 10.34
CA GLN A 58 -4.42 5.11 11.32
C GLN A 58 -5.36 6.30 11.53
N SER A 59 -5.87 6.87 10.42
CA SER A 59 -6.77 8.03 10.45
C SER A 59 -8.11 7.72 11.15
N ALA A 60 -8.56 6.47 11.09
CA ALA A 60 -9.75 6.02 11.81
C ALA A 60 -9.54 5.97 13.33
N VAL A 61 -8.42 5.41 13.81
CA VAL A 61 -8.16 5.29 15.26
C VAL A 61 -7.63 6.57 15.91
N ASP A 62 -6.93 7.42 15.16
CA ASP A 62 -6.33 8.66 15.68
C ASP A 62 -7.28 9.88 15.71
N GLY A 63 -8.50 9.70 15.21
CA GLY A 63 -9.56 10.70 15.26
C GLY A 63 -9.58 11.68 14.10
N THR A 64 -8.68 11.60 13.13
CA THR A 64 -8.63 12.54 12.00
C THR A 64 -9.82 12.41 11.05
N MET A 65 -10.48 11.26 11.02
CA MET A 65 -11.79 11.09 10.33
C MET A 65 -12.97 11.71 11.11
N GLY A 66 -12.71 12.35 12.25
CA GLY A 66 -13.69 13.06 13.08
C GLY A 66 -14.01 12.36 14.40
N GLU A 67 -13.72 11.07 14.54
CA GLU A 67 -13.83 10.33 15.80
C GLU A 67 -12.77 9.24 15.93
N HIS A 68 -12.38 8.91 17.16
CA HIS A 68 -11.48 7.79 17.46
C HIS A 68 -12.23 6.46 17.34
N SER A 69 -12.32 5.95 16.12
CA SER A 69 -13.05 4.73 15.76
C SER A 69 -12.17 3.48 15.90
N PRO A 70 -12.61 2.43 16.60
CA PRO A 70 -11.87 1.17 16.69
C PRO A 70 -12.01 0.29 15.42
N HIS A 71 -12.73 0.75 14.40
CA HIS A 71 -13.08 -0.05 13.23
C HIS A 71 -11.98 0.02 12.16
N LEU A 72 -10.96 -0.83 12.32
CA LEU A 72 -9.83 -0.91 11.40
C LEU A 72 -10.12 -1.67 10.09
N VAL A 73 -11.28 -2.34 9.98
CA VAL A 73 -11.74 -3.16 8.83
C VAL A 73 -10.87 -4.38 8.51
N PHE A 74 -9.55 -4.23 8.39
CA PHE A 74 -8.63 -5.31 8.04
C PHE A 74 -7.95 -5.98 9.24
N SER A 75 -7.89 -5.28 10.37
CA SER A 75 -7.32 -5.75 11.64
C SER A 75 -8.44 -6.04 12.64
N ASN A 76 -8.16 -6.93 13.60
CA ASN A 76 -9.12 -7.31 14.64
C ASN A 76 -9.50 -6.11 15.52
N VAL A 77 -10.76 -6.07 15.94
CA VAL A 77 -11.31 -4.96 16.72
C VAL A 77 -10.60 -4.74 18.05
N LEU A 78 -10.01 -5.77 18.66
CA LEU A 78 -9.24 -5.60 19.90
C LEU A 78 -8.01 -4.71 19.70
N ILE A 79 -7.37 -4.79 18.53
CA ILE A 79 -6.28 -3.86 18.16
C ILE A 79 -6.86 -2.45 18.02
N GLY A 80 -7.99 -2.31 17.33
CA GLY A 80 -8.65 -1.01 17.16
C GLY A 80 -9.08 -0.35 18.46
N LEU A 81 -9.64 -1.12 19.40
CA LEU A 81 -10.01 -0.64 20.75
C LEU A 81 -8.78 -0.19 21.54
N LEU A 82 -7.70 -0.97 21.50
CA LEU A 82 -6.44 -0.60 22.14
C LEU A 82 -5.90 0.70 21.54
N LEU A 83 -5.76 0.78 20.21
CA LEU A 83 -5.18 1.94 19.53
C LEU A 83 -6.03 3.19 19.70
N SER A 84 -7.35 3.11 19.50
CA SER A 84 -8.25 4.25 19.70
C SER A 84 -8.21 4.75 21.15
N THR A 85 -8.10 3.86 22.14
CA THR A 85 -7.93 4.25 23.54
C THR A 85 -6.59 4.96 23.78
N LEU A 86 -5.50 4.44 23.22
CA LEU A 86 -4.18 5.05 23.32
C LEU A 86 -4.13 6.43 22.66
N TYR A 87 -4.76 6.61 21.49
CA TYR A 87 -4.88 7.90 20.83
C TYR A 87 -5.77 8.89 21.59
N ARG A 88 -6.84 8.43 22.27
CA ARG A 88 -7.61 9.28 23.18
C ARG A 88 -6.78 9.76 24.38
N ALA A 89 -5.91 8.90 24.91
CA ALA A 89 -5.05 9.24 26.04
C ALA A 89 -3.87 10.16 25.65
N VAL A 90 -3.19 9.84 24.55
CA VAL A 90 -2.02 10.57 24.04
C VAL A 90 -2.09 10.65 22.51
N GLY A 91 -2.85 11.62 22.00
CA GLY A 91 -3.17 11.71 20.57
C GLY A 91 -2.01 12.08 19.64
N TRP A 92 -0.93 12.67 20.16
CA TRP A 92 0.22 13.07 19.35
C TRP A 92 1.22 11.92 19.10
N PHE A 93 1.13 10.84 19.87
CA PHE A 93 2.10 9.73 19.79
C PHE A 93 1.69 8.73 18.69
N PRO A 94 2.64 8.20 17.87
CA PRO A 94 2.33 7.41 16.68
C PRO A 94 2.00 5.94 17.02
N TRP A 95 0.92 5.70 17.77
CA TRP A 95 0.56 4.35 18.26
C TRP A 95 0.37 3.33 17.15
N TYR A 96 -0.21 3.72 16.01
CA TYR A 96 -0.43 2.83 14.87
C TYR A 96 0.90 2.35 14.26
N GLY A 97 1.79 3.26 13.86
CA GLY A 97 3.13 2.88 13.39
C GLY A 97 3.91 2.06 14.43
N LEU A 98 3.81 2.44 15.71
CA LEU A 98 4.54 1.76 16.78
C LEU A 98 4.08 0.32 17.02
N TYR A 99 2.78 -0.01 16.92
CA TYR A 99 2.37 -1.41 17.13
C TYR A 99 2.91 -2.32 16.02
N LEU A 100 2.94 -1.85 14.77
CA LEU A 100 3.54 -2.59 13.66
C LEU A 100 5.04 -2.74 13.88
N TYR A 101 5.73 -1.67 14.29
CA TYR A 101 7.16 -1.76 14.62
C TYR A 101 7.45 -2.66 15.82
N ALA A 102 6.58 -2.72 16.82
CA ALA A 102 6.69 -3.64 17.94
C ALA A 102 6.58 -5.10 17.46
N ALA A 103 5.66 -5.41 16.54
CA ALA A 103 5.57 -6.73 15.91
C ALA A 103 6.84 -7.06 15.09
N HIS A 104 7.36 -6.11 14.32
CA HIS A 104 8.63 -6.27 13.60
C HIS A 104 9.83 -6.47 14.53
N PHE A 105 9.87 -5.76 15.66
CA PHE A 105 10.92 -5.89 16.65
C PHE A 105 10.88 -7.25 17.33
N ALA A 106 9.70 -7.72 17.71
CA ALA A 106 9.52 -9.06 18.27
C ALA A 106 9.88 -10.17 17.26
N ALA A 107 9.55 -9.98 15.98
CA ALA A 107 10.01 -10.86 14.90
C ALA A 107 11.55 -10.86 14.78
N LEU A 108 12.17 -9.68 14.74
CA LEU A 108 13.62 -9.52 14.68
C LEU A 108 14.32 -10.20 15.88
N LEU A 109 13.80 -9.97 17.09
CA LEU A 109 14.31 -10.58 18.32
C LEU A 109 14.25 -12.11 18.25
N ALA A 110 13.12 -12.67 17.82
CA ALA A 110 12.96 -14.11 17.65
C ALA A 110 13.96 -14.67 16.64
N VAL A 111 14.13 -14.01 15.48
CA VAL A 111 15.03 -14.47 14.42
C VAL A 111 16.50 -14.42 14.86
N VAL A 112 16.94 -13.30 15.44
CA VAL A 112 18.30 -13.16 15.95
C VAL A 112 18.56 -14.19 17.07
N TYR A 113 17.64 -14.31 18.02
CA TYR A 113 17.77 -15.28 19.12
C TYR A 113 17.92 -16.71 18.62
N VAL A 114 17.12 -17.14 17.63
CA VAL A 114 17.21 -18.50 17.08
C VAL A 114 18.61 -18.78 16.53
N VAL A 115 19.19 -17.84 15.77
CA VAL A 115 20.52 -17.99 15.19
C VAL A 115 21.62 -17.95 16.25
N LEU A 116 21.54 -17.06 17.25
CA LEU A 116 22.53 -16.99 18.34
C LEU A 116 22.47 -18.19 19.28
N ALA A 117 21.27 -18.71 19.55
CA ALA A 117 21.07 -19.88 20.39
C ALA A 117 21.47 -21.19 19.68
N ASP A 118 21.69 -21.15 18.37
CA ASP A 118 21.99 -22.33 17.59
C ASP A 118 23.43 -22.80 17.78
N ARG A 119 23.56 -24.05 18.25
CA ARG A 119 24.86 -24.64 18.62
C ARG A 119 25.61 -25.32 17.47
N ARG A 120 25.06 -25.38 16.25
CA ARG A 120 25.74 -25.99 15.08
C ARG A 120 27.07 -25.31 14.72
N GLY A 121 27.83 -25.93 13.81
CA GLY A 121 29.05 -25.36 13.22
C GLY A 121 28.78 -24.15 12.31
N HIS A 122 29.83 -23.62 11.66
CA HIS A 122 29.72 -22.53 10.66
C HIS A 122 28.91 -21.30 11.11
N PHE A 123 29.04 -20.92 12.39
CA PHE A 123 28.30 -19.81 13.00
C PHE A 123 28.41 -18.51 12.21
N LYS A 124 29.62 -18.17 11.73
CA LYS A 124 29.87 -16.99 10.90
C LYS A 124 28.99 -16.93 9.65
N VAL A 125 28.87 -18.06 8.93
CA VAL A 125 28.10 -18.14 7.69
C VAL A 125 26.62 -17.97 7.97
N ARG A 126 26.12 -18.55 9.07
CA ARG A 126 24.72 -18.40 9.48
C ARG A 126 24.40 -17.00 9.98
N LEU A 127 25.31 -16.35 10.68
CA LEU A 127 25.18 -14.95 11.07
C LEU A 127 25.16 -14.03 9.84
N LEU A 128 26.03 -14.31 8.86
CA LEU A 128 26.06 -13.57 7.59
C LEU A 128 24.79 -13.81 6.76
N ALA A 129 24.32 -15.06 6.69
CA ALA A 129 23.06 -15.44 6.05
C ALA A 129 21.85 -14.74 6.70
N LEU A 130 21.83 -14.68 8.03
CA LEU A 130 20.85 -13.88 8.76
C LEU A 130 20.90 -12.42 8.31
N GLY A 131 22.09 -11.80 8.28
CA GLY A 131 22.26 -10.43 7.79
C GLY A 131 21.73 -10.23 6.37
N GLY A 132 22.01 -11.16 5.46
CA GLY A 132 21.49 -11.14 4.09
C GLY A 132 19.96 -11.21 4.02
N VAL A 133 19.34 -12.13 4.78
CA VAL A 133 17.87 -12.24 4.87
C VAL A 133 17.25 -10.97 5.45
N LEU A 134 17.83 -10.43 6.53
CA LEU A 134 17.34 -9.20 7.14
C LEU A 134 17.45 -8.02 6.16
N ALA A 135 18.51 -7.92 5.37
CA ALA A 135 18.74 -6.80 4.46
C ALA A 135 17.76 -6.74 3.27
N VAL A 136 17.37 -7.88 2.69
CA VAL A 136 16.51 -7.89 1.47
C VAL A 136 15.04 -8.18 1.73
N PHE A 137 14.70 -8.69 2.92
CA PHE A 137 13.31 -8.94 3.34
C PHE A 137 12.89 -8.02 4.48
N HIS A 138 13.49 -8.18 5.67
CA HIS A 138 13.05 -7.47 6.88
C HIS A 138 13.19 -5.95 6.72
N LEU A 139 14.35 -5.45 6.28
CA LEU A 139 14.60 -4.03 6.05
C LEU A 139 13.70 -3.45 4.97
N SER A 140 13.40 -4.19 3.89
CA SER A 140 12.43 -3.75 2.88
C SER A 140 11.02 -3.55 3.47
N MET A 141 10.56 -4.48 4.32
CA MET A 141 9.27 -4.39 5.00
C MET A 141 9.27 -3.35 6.13
N TRP A 142 10.43 -3.02 6.70
CA TRP A 142 10.57 -1.97 7.70
C TRP A 142 10.51 -0.58 7.09
N MET A 143 11.14 -0.41 5.92
CA MET A 143 11.08 0.82 5.13
C MET A 143 9.69 1.07 4.55
N GLN A 144 8.98 0.02 4.14
CA GLN A 144 7.61 0.08 3.59
C GLN A 144 6.67 -0.66 4.54
N LEU A 145 6.27 0.03 5.60
CA LEU A 145 5.50 -0.54 6.70
C LEU A 145 4.09 -0.92 6.23
N GLN A 146 3.65 -2.15 6.54
CA GLN A 146 2.37 -2.68 6.03
C GLN A 146 1.87 -3.85 6.89
N PHE A 147 0.67 -3.73 7.47
CA PHE A 147 0.07 -4.72 8.37
C PHE A 147 0.07 -6.18 7.85
N THR A 148 -0.13 -6.40 6.56
CA THR A 148 -0.12 -7.69 5.85
C THR A 148 1.24 -8.36 5.89
N SER A 149 2.31 -7.66 5.51
CA SER A 149 3.67 -8.20 5.50
C SER A 149 4.20 -8.34 6.92
N THR A 150 3.86 -7.40 7.81
CA THR A 150 4.11 -7.48 9.26
C THR A 150 3.51 -8.75 9.87
N ALA A 151 2.23 -9.04 9.62
CA ALA A 151 1.55 -10.22 10.13
C ALA A 151 2.23 -11.52 9.66
N MET A 152 2.60 -11.60 8.38
CA MET A 152 3.26 -12.77 7.81
C MET A 152 4.64 -13.00 8.43
N LEU A 153 5.47 -11.96 8.51
CA LEU A 153 6.80 -12.03 9.10
C LEU A 153 6.75 -12.37 10.60
N PHE A 154 5.82 -11.76 11.34
CA PHE A 154 5.61 -12.01 12.76
C PHE A 154 5.18 -13.46 13.03
N GLY A 155 4.18 -13.95 12.29
CA GLY A 155 3.75 -15.35 12.38
C GLY A 155 4.84 -16.34 11.96
N ALA A 156 5.54 -16.09 10.85
CA ALA A 156 6.65 -16.91 10.38
C ALA A 156 7.78 -17.03 11.41
N SER A 157 8.10 -15.91 12.07
CA SER A 157 9.11 -15.88 13.15
C SER A 157 8.66 -16.69 14.36
N GLY A 158 7.36 -16.73 14.68
CA GLY A 158 6.79 -17.59 15.72
C GLY A 158 6.94 -19.08 15.41
N VAL A 159 6.65 -19.49 14.17
CA VAL A 159 6.86 -20.87 13.69
C VAL A 159 8.33 -21.25 13.78
N MET A 160 9.23 -20.39 13.30
CA MET A 160 10.67 -20.61 13.34
C MET A 160 11.19 -20.72 14.78
N LEU A 161 10.69 -19.88 15.71
CA LEU A 161 11.02 -19.93 17.13
C LEU A 161 10.61 -21.26 17.76
N TYR A 162 9.40 -21.75 17.44
CA TYR A 162 8.93 -23.06 17.87
C TYR A 162 9.84 -24.18 17.38
N LEU A 163 10.17 -24.23 16.08
CA LEU A 163 11.00 -25.28 15.51
C LEU A 163 12.41 -25.32 16.09
N ALA A 164 12.98 -24.15 16.39
CA ALA A 164 14.31 -24.04 16.97
C ALA A 164 14.36 -24.56 18.41
N VAL A 165 13.26 -24.44 19.17
CA VAL A 165 13.25 -24.66 20.62
C VAL A 165 12.54 -25.94 21.04
N ALA A 166 11.51 -26.37 20.31
CA ALA A 166 10.73 -27.55 20.62
C ALA A 166 11.54 -28.86 20.72
N PRO A 167 12.62 -29.08 19.94
CA PRO A 167 13.46 -30.28 20.07
C PRO A 167 14.46 -30.25 21.24
N ARG A 168 14.66 -29.11 21.91
CA ARG A 168 15.75 -28.95 22.90
C ARG A 168 15.36 -29.47 24.28
N GLU A 169 16.34 -29.96 25.02
CA GLU A 169 16.22 -30.29 26.45
C GLU A 169 17.11 -29.36 27.31
N PRO A 170 16.64 -28.88 28.47
CA PRO A 170 15.26 -29.00 28.97
C PRO A 170 14.25 -28.18 28.12
N ALA A 171 12.99 -28.59 28.15
CA ALA A 171 11.90 -27.90 27.47
C ALA A 171 11.78 -26.42 27.87
N ARG A 172 11.74 -25.51 26.89
CA ARG A 172 11.49 -24.08 27.14
C ARG A 172 10.03 -23.74 26.88
N TRP A 173 9.16 -24.17 27.79
CA TRP A 173 7.70 -24.03 27.65
C TRP A 173 7.24 -22.59 27.40
N GLY A 174 7.79 -21.61 28.11
CA GLY A 174 7.47 -20.19 27.89
C GLY A 174 7.80 -19.71 26.47
N THR A 175 8.97 -20.08 25.93
CA THR A 175 9.35 -19.70 24.56
C THR A 175 8.47 -20.39 23.50
N ILE A 176 8.03 -21.62 23.77
CA ILE A 176 7.08 -22.35 22.91
C ILE A 176 5.72 -21.64 22.90
N ALA A 177 5.22 -21.23 24.07
CA ALA A 177 3.98 -20.45 24.18
C ALA A 177 4.09 -19.10 23.46
N VAL A 178 5.23 -18.40 23.59
CA VAL A 178 5.48 -17.15 22.83
C VAL A 178 5.42 -17.39 21.32
N GLY A 179 6.05 -18.46 20.81
CA GLY A 179 5.97 -18.81 19.39
C GLY A 179 4.52 -19.05 18.93
N GLY A 180 3.72 -19.76 19.73
CA GLY A 180 2.30 -19.97 19.46
C GLY A 180 1.51 -18.66 19.51
N ALA A 181 1.82 -17.79 20.48
CA ALA A 181 1.18 -16.50 20.63
C ALA A 181 1.43 -15.57 19.44
N MET A 182 2.66 -15.56 18.89
CA MET A 182 3.00 -14.80 17.68
C MET A 182 2.17 -15.24 16.47
N VAL A 183 1.92 -16.55 16.32
CA VAL A 183 1.07 -17.09 15.24
C VAL A 183 -0.41 -16.77 15.47
N GLY A 184 -0.90 -16.84 16.71
CA GLY A 184 -2.27 -16.43 17.02
C GLY A 184 -2.51 -14.93 16.76
N LEU A 185 -1.61 -14.08 17.28
CA LEU A 185 -1.68 -12.63 17.12
C LEU A 185 -1.45 -12.15 15.68
N SER A 186 -0.75 -12.90 14.82
CA SER A 186 -0.66 -12.53 13.40
C SER A 186 -2.03 -12.52 12.72
N SER A 187 -2.95 -13.40 13.13
CA SER A 187 -4.34 -13.39 12.65
C SER A 187 -5.12 -12.15 13.09
N TRP A 188 -4.74 -11.53 14.22
CA TRP A 188 -5.34 -10.29 14.69
C TRP A 188 -4.85 -9.08 13.89
N ILE A 189 -3.57 -9.06 13.53
CA ILE A 189 -3.02 -8.01 12.66
C ILE A 189 -3.65 -8.12 11.26
N ARG A 190 -3.75 -9.34 10.72
CA ARG A 190 -4.39 -9.59 9.42
C ARG A 190 -4.88 -11.03 9.32
N TRP A 191 -6.19 -11.22 9.28
CA TRP A 191 -6.84 -12.53 9.22
C TRP A 191 -6.29 -13.43 8.12
N HIS A 192 -6.31 -12.96 6.87
CA HIS A 192 -5.81 -13.70 5.70
C HIS A 192 -4.32 -14.05 5.79
N SER A 193 -3.48 -13.14 6.33
CA SER A 193 -2.05 -13.40 6.53
C SER A 193 -1.80 -14.44 7.62
N GLY A 194 -2.61 -14.44 8.68
CA GLY A 194 -2.57 -15.48 9.71
C GLY A 194 -2.81 -16.86 9.12
N TRP A 195 -3.85 -17.00 8.28
CA TRP A 195 -4.10 -18.25 7.56
C TRP A 195 -3.01 -18.62 6.55
N ALA A 196 -2.43 -17.63 5.86
CA ALA A 196 -1.28 -17.89 4.98
C ALA A 196 -0.10 -18.48 5.76
N VAL A 197 0.20 -17.98 6.96
CA VAL A 197 1.24 -18.54 7.85
C VAL A 197 0.90 -19.96 8.28
N VAL A 198 -0.35 -20.24 8.65
CA VAL A 198 -0.81 -21.58 9.01
C VAL A 198 -0.64 -22.54 7.84
N LEU A 199 -1.08 -22.15 6.64
CA LEU A 199 -0.98 -22.95 5.42
C LEU A 199 0.47 -23.24 5.04
N LEU A 200 1.34 -22.23 5.08
CA LEU A 200 2.79 -22.39 4.84
C LEU A 200 3.47 -23.27 5.89
N SER A 201 2.88 -23.39 7.08
CA SER A 201 3.39 -24.25 8.15
C SER A 201 2.95 -25.71 8.01
N VAL A 202 1.96 -26.04 7.17
CA VAL A 202 1.47 -27.41 6.99
C VAL A 202 2.59 -28.38 6.58
N PRO A 203 3.43 -28.11 5.56
CA PRO A 203 4.53 -28.99 5.19
C PRO A 203 5.51 -29.24 6.35
N VAL A 204 5.78 -28.20 7.14
CA VAL A 204 6.63 -28.27 8.32
C VAL A 204 6.01 -29.21 9.34
N LEU A 205 4.75 -29.00 9.69
CA LEU A 205 4.04 -29.81 10.68
C LEU A 205 3.99 -31.27 10.24
N VAL A 206 3.53 -31.56 9.01
CA VAL A 206 3.42 -32.93 8.47
C VAL A 206 4.76 -33.68 8.51
N LEU A 207 5.86 -33.03 8.10
CA LEU A 207 7.17 -33.68 8.00
C LEU A 207 7.92 -33.77 9.35
N THR A 208 7.50 -33.01 10.37
CA THR A 208 8.14 -32.97 11.70
C THR A 208 7.29 -33.55 12.84
N LEU A 209 6.00 -33.79 12.61
CA LEU A 209 4.99 -34.25 13.59
C LEU A 209 5.44 -35.47 14.43
N ARG A 210 6.10 -36.44 13.81
CA ARG A 210 6.56 -37.67 14.50
C ARG A 210 7.80 -37.49 15.36
N ARG A 211 8.47 -36.33 15.31
CA ARG A 211 9.72 -36.07 16.04
C ARG A 211 9.60 -34.99 17.10
N LEU A 212 8.60 -34.13 16.97
CA LEU A 212 8.37 -33.10 17.95
C LEU A 212 7.56 -33.70 19.10
N PRO A 213 7.97 -33.47 20.37
CA PRO A 213 7.23 -33.97 21.51
C PRO A 213 5.82 -33.38 21.49
N TRP A 214 4.81 -34.25 21.39
CA TRP A 214 3.42 -33.87 21.13
C TRP A 214 2.88 -32.85 22.15
N ARG A 215 3.32 -32.90 23.42
CA ARG A 215 2.93 -31.92 24.45
C ARG A 215 3.39 -30.50 24.12
N ARG A 216 4.57 -30.37 23.50
CA ARG A 216 5.12 -29.07 23.07
C ARG A 216 4.40 -28.56 21.83
N LEU A 217 4.07 -29.46 20.90
CA LEU A 217 3.21 -29.13 19.77
C LEU A 217 1.81 -28.68 20.22
N ALA A 218 1.21 -29.41 21.17
CA ALA A 218 -0.09 -29.10 21.74
C ALA A 218 -0.08 -27.75 22.46
N LEU A 219 0.98 -27.40 23.19
CA LEU A 219 1.11 -26.05 23.78
C LEU A 219 1.21 -24.97 22.70
N PHE A 220 2.07 -25.15 21.68
CA PHE A 220 2.23 -24.19 20.61
C PHE A 220 0.92 -23.97 19.84
N ALA A 221 0.32 -25.06 19.35
CA ALA A 221 -0.91 -25.02 18.59
C ALA A 221 -2.10 -24.57 19.45
N GLY A 222 -2.17 -25.02 20.71
CA GLY A 222 -3.19 -24.61 21.67
C GLY A 222 -3.11 -23.12 22.01
N THR A 223 -1.91 -22.57 22.17
CA THR A 223 -1.74 -21.12 22.40
C THR A 223 -2.13 -20.32 21.16
N ALA A 224 -1.70 -20.74 19.96
CA ALA A 224 -2.08 -20.09 18.71
C ALA A 224 -3.60 -20.11 18.50
N ALA A 225 -4.23 -21.28 18.68
CA ALA A 225 -5.66 -21.47 18.56
C ALA A 225 -6.46 -20.68 19.61
N ALA A 226 -6.00 -20.64 20.86
CA ALA A 226 -6.66 -19.89 21.93
C ALA A 226 -6.68 -18.39 21.63
N ILE A 227 -5.56 -17.81 21.17
CA ILE A 227 -5.51 -16.39 20.80
C ILE A 227 -6.35 -16.11 19.56
N LEU A 228 -6.24 -16.94 18.52
CA LEU A 228 -7.08 -16.79 17.33
C LEU A 228 -8.57 -16.80 17.70
N LEU A 229 -9.01 -17.82 18.46
CA LEU A 229 -10.39 -17.95 18.91
C LEU A 229 -10.82 -16.77 19.77
N ALA A 230 -9.98 -16.31 20.71
CA ALA A 230 -10.28 -15.14 21.53
C ALA A 230 -10.53 -13.89 20.68
N GLY A 231 -9.72 -13.67 19.63
CA GLY A 231 -9.92 -12.56 18.70
C GLY A 231 -11.18 -12.71 17.87
N SER A 232 -11.46 -13.91 17.34
CA SER A 232 -12.67 -14.19 16.56
C SER A 232 -13.94 -14.02 17.40
N VAL A 233 -13.94 -14.53 18.63
CA VAL A 233 -15.07 -14.39 19.58
C VAL A 233 -15.26 -12.93 19.96
N ALA A 234 -14.18 -12.21 20.29
CA ALA A 234 -14.27 -10.79 20.61
C ALA A 234 -14.82 -9.96 19.43
N GLN A 235 -14.38 -10.27 18.21
CA GLN A 235 -14.88 -9.62 17.00
C GLN A 235 -16.37 -9.92 16.78
N ALA A 236 -16.79 -11.19 16.88
CA ALA A 236 -18.19 -11.57 16.75
C ALA A 236 -19.08 -10.90 17.80
N ILE A 237 -18.65 -10.89 19.07
CA ILE A 237 -19.39 -10.22 20.16
C ILE A 237 -19.51 -8.72 19.90
N TYR A 238 -18.42 -8.07 19.51
CA TYR A 238 -18.40 -6.62 19.33
C TYR A 238 -19.30 -6.15 18.18
N TYR A 239 -19.36 -6.91 17.08
CA TYR A 239 -20.17 -6.55 15.91
C TYR A 239 -21.60 -7.12 15.93
N ALA A 240 -21.95 -7.98 16.90
CA ALA A 240 -23.27 -8.62 16.96
C ALA A 240 -24.44 -7.64 16.95
N ASP A 241 -24.30 -6.51 17.67
CA ASP A 241 -25.35 -5.50 17.79
C ASP A 241 -25.13 -4.29 16.86
N GLN A 242 -24.34 -4.46 15.78
CA GLN A 242 -23.97 -3.39 14.85
C GLN A 242 -24.34 -3.73 13.39
N PRO A 243 -25.64 -3.78 13.05
CA PRO A 243 -26.11 -4.22 11.72
C PRO A 243 -25.55 -3.37 10.58
N ALA A 244 -25.37 -2.05 10.77
CA ALA A 244 -24.80 -1.17 9.75
C ALA A 244 -23.35 -1.54 9.38
N TRP A 245 -22.56 -2.03 10.36
CA TRP A 245 -21.21 -2.54 10.08
C TRP A 245 -21.25 -3.87 9.34
N GLN A 246 -22.25 -4.72 9.62
CA GLN A 246 -22.42 -5.97 8.89
C GLN A 246 -22.76 -5.70 7.42
N THR A 247 -23.72 -4.82 7.14
CA THR A 247 -24.05 -4.38 5.77
C THR A 247 -22.82 -3.83 5.04
N TYR A 248 -22.02 -3.00 5.71
CA TYR A 248 -20.77 -2.52 5.15
C TYR A 248 -19.78 -3.67 4.86
N PHE A 249 -19.63 -4.64 5.76
CA PHE A 249 -18.71 -5.77 5.51
C PHE A 249 -19.15 -6.64 4.34
N ASP A 250 -20.44 -6.87 4.18
CA ASP A 250 -21.01 -7.65 3.07
C ASP A 250 -20.76 -6.92 1.74
N PHE A 251 -21.12 -5.63 1.66
CA PHE A 251 -20.79 -4.77 0.53
C PHE A 251 -19.28 -4.76 0.24
N ASN A 252 -18.47 -4.55 1.28
CA ASN A 252 -17.04 -4.41 1.15
C ASN A 252 -16.39 -5.72 0.68
N ALA A 253 -16.95 -6.89 1.01
CA ALA A 253 -16.51 -8.18 0.53
C ALA A 253 -16.83 -8.38 -0.96
N ALA A 254 -18.05 -8.06 -1.40
CA ALA A 254 -18.43 -8.12 -2.82
C ALA A 254 -17.59 -7.12 -3.66
N ARG A 255 -17.44 -5.89 -3.18
CA ARG A 255 -16.57 -4.86 -3.77
C ARG A 255 -15.11 -5.31 -3.86
N ASP A 256 -14.58 -5.99 -2.84
CA ASP A 256 -13.22 -6.56 -2.86
C ASP A 256 -13.08 -7.63 -3.95
N HIS A 257 -14.09 -8.49 -4.11
CA HIS A 257 -14.08 -9.54 -5.13
C HIS A 257 -13.97 -8.96 -6.54
N ILE A 258 -14.75 -7.91 -6.83
CA ILE A 258 -14.72 -7.22 -8.13
C ILE A 258 -13.35 -6.58 -8.38
N GLN A 259 -12.87 -5.75 -7.45
CA GLN A 259 -11.64 -4.97 -7.64
C GLN A 259 -10.35 -5.81 -7.58
N GLN A 260 -10.42 -7.02 -7.02
CA GLN A 260 -9.29 -7.96 -7.03
C GLN A 260 -9.30 -8.92 -8.21
N SER A 261 -10.38 -8.96 -9.00
CA SER A 261 -10.51 -9.89 -10.11
C SER A 261 -9.65 -9.49 -11.30
N PRO A 262 -8.73 -10.35 -11.77
CA PRO A 262 -8.01 -10.13 -13.02
C PRO A 262 -8.87 -10.39 -14.26
N LEU A 263 -10.18 -10.63 -14.08
CA LEU A 263 -11.15 -11.01 -15.12
C LEU A 263 -12.30 -10.01 -15.25
N LEU A 264 -12.18 -8.84 -14.63
CA LEU A 264 -13.18 -7.78 -14.72
C LEU A 264 -13.43 -7.34 -16.17
N ASP A 265 -12.40 -7.42 -17.03
CA ASP A 265 -12.47 -7.13 -18.46
C ASP A 265 -13.32 -8.15 -19.26
N GLN A 266 -13.65 -9.29 -18.66
CA GLN A 266 -14.44 -10.36 -19.26
C GLN A 266 -15.85 -10.47 -18.68
N LEU A 267 -16.25 -9.54 -17.81
CA LEU A 267 -17.62 -9.48 -17.31
C LEU A 267 -18.59 -9.39 -18.49
N ASP A 268 -19.61 -10.25 -18.49
CA ASP A 268 -20.64 -10.23 -19.54
C ASP A 268 -21.37 -8.86 -19.49
N PRO A 269 -21.38 -8.10 -20.60
CA PRO A 269 -22.11 -6.83 -20.65
C PRO A 269 -23.61 -6.96 -20.30
N ALA A 270 -24.21 -8.14 -20.44
CA ALA A 270 -25.58 -8.40 -20.03
C ALA A 270 -25.78 -8.26 -18.52
N VAL A 271 -24.78 -8.58 -17.70
CA VAL A 271 -24.83 -8.42 -16.23
C VAL A 271 -24.91 -6.95 -15.86
N LEU A 272 -24.12 -6.10 -16.53
CA LEU A 272 -24.20 -4.65 -16.32
C LEU A 272 -25.58 -4.11 -16.72
N ALA A 273 -26.16 -4.62 -17.81
CA ALA A 273 -27.49 -4.23 -18.23
C ALA A 273 -28.60 -4.69 -17.25
N GLU A 274 -28.42 -5.85 -16.61
CA GLU A 274 -29.34 -6.37 -15.59
C GLU A 274 -29.42 -5.46 -14.37
N VAL A 275 -28.27 -5.00 -13.86
CA VAL A 275 -28.19 -4.08 -12.71
C VAL A 275 -28.28 -2.59 -13.11
N GLY A 276 -28.51 -2.30 -14.39
CA GLY A 276 -28.64 -0.93 -14.89
C GLY A 276 -27.35 -0.11 -14.91
N TRP A 277 -26.18 -0.73 -14.77
CA TRP A 277 -24.89 -0.04 -14.81
C TRP A 277 -24.44 0.24 -16.25
N SER A 278 -24.00 1.48 -16.49
CA SER A 278 -23.24 1.83 -17.67
C SER A 278 -21.80 1.28 -17.58
N ARG A 279 -21.09 1.25 -18.70
CA ARG A 279 -19.64 0.95 -18.67
C ARG A 279 -18.85 1.99 -17.86
N ASN A 280 -19.37 3.21 -17.76
CA ASN A 280 -18.76 4.26 -16.95
C ASN A 280 -18.98 4.01 -15.46
N ASP A 281 -20.12 3.45 -15.07
CA ASP A 281 -20.43 3.09 -13.67
C ASP A 281 -19.48 2.02 -13.15
N LEU A 282 -19.18 1.01 -13.97
CA LEU A 282 -18.14 0.03 -13.65
C LEU A 282 -16.75 0.66 -13.56
N ALA A 283 -16.42 1.58 -14.49
CA ALA A 283 -15.11 2.22 -14.53
C ALA A 283 -14.87 3.16 -13.34
N ILE A 284 -15.87 3.94 -12.91
CA ILE A 284 -15.78 4.83 -11.76
C ILE A 284 -15.72 4.02 -10.45
N PHE A 285 -16.43 2.89 -10.39
CA PHE A 285 -16.36 1.91 -9.30
C PHE A 285 -14.96 1.29 -9.16
N ASP A 286 -14.38 0.78 -10.26
CA ASP A 286 -13.01 0.24 -10.28
C ASP A 286 -11.97 1.32 -9.98
N ALA A 287 -12.25 2.57 -10.35
CA ALA A 287 -11.41 3.73 -10.04
C ALA A 287 -11.55 4.23 -8.58
N TRP A 288 -12.22 3.50 -7.69
CA TRP A 288 -12.40 3.82 -6.27
C TRP A 288 -13.29 5.03 -5.97
N PHE A 289 -14.28 5.31 -6.83
CA PHE A 289 -15.26 6.38 -6.62
C PHE A 289 -16.67 5.77 -6.74
N PHE A 290 -17.17 5.23 -5.63
CA PHE A 290 -18.42 4.46 -5.53
C PHE A 290 -19.26 4.81 -4.28
N ALA A 291 -19.23 6.08 -3.85
CA ALA A 291 -19.94 6.51 -2.65
C ALA A 291 -21.46 6.71 -2.88
N ASP A 292 -21.94 6.72 -4.13
CA ASP A 292 -23.35 6.95 -4.44
C ASP A 292 -24.13 5.64 -4.34
N GLU A 293 -24.86 5.45 -3.24
CA GLU A 293 -25.63 4.24 -3.00
C GLU A 293 -26.80 4.04 -3.97
N ARG A 294 -27.24 5.11 -4.66
CA ARG A 294 -28.35 5.03 -5.62
C ARG A 294 -27.95 4.33 -6.92
N VAL A 295 -26.65 4.31 -7.22
CA VAL A 295 -26.09 3.65 -8.40
C VAL A 295 -25.30 2.41 -8.00
N HIS A 296 -24.45 2.51 -6.98
CA HIS A 296 -23.62 1.40 -6.51
C HIS A 296 -24.28 0.68 -5.33
N GLU A 297 -25.54 0.26 -5.47
CA GLU A 297 -26.28 -0.45 -4.43
C GLU A 297 -25.57 -1.78 -4.06
N ALA A 298 -25.68 -2.20 -2.79
CA ALA A 298 -24.99 -3.43 -2.34
C ALA A 298 -25.46 -4.68 -3.09
N ALA A 299 -26.76 -4.79 -3.37
CA ALA A 299 -27.33 -5.91 -4.12
C ALA A 299 -26.77 -6.01 -5.55
N ASP A 300 -26.62 -4.88 -6.24
CA ASP A 300 -26.07 -4.85 -7.60
C ASP A 300 -24.60 -5.26 -7.63
N VAL A 301 -23.83 -4.80 -6.63
CA VAL A 301 -22.43 -5.18 -6.47
C VAL A 301 -22.29 -6.68 -6.18
N GLU A 302 -23.20 -7.27 -5.40
CA GLU A 302 -23.24 -8.73 -5.19
C GLU A 302 -23.53 -9.48 -6.49
N VAL A 303 -24.52 -9.04 -7.29
CA VAL A 303 -24.84 -9.64 -8.60
C VAL A 303 -23.63 -9.60 -9.54
N ILE A 304 -22.95 -8.46 -9.63
CA ILE A 304 -21.73 -8.35 -10.44
C ILE A 304 -20.63 -9.28 -9.91
N ALA A 305 -20.43 -9.32 -8.59
CA ALA A 305 -19.42 -10.16 -7.97
C ALA A 305 -19.67 -11.65 -8.25
N ASP A 306 -20.92 -12.12 -8.13
CA ASP A 306 -21.30 -13.51 -8.37
C ASP A 306 -21.20 -13.91 -9.85
N ALA A 307 -21.38 -12.95 -10.76
CA ALA A 307 -21.27 -13.17 -12.19
C ALA A 307 -19.82 -13.16 -12.71
N LEU A 308 -18.83 -12.80 -11.88
CA LEU A 308 -17.45 -12.74 -12.31
C LEU A 308 -16.91 -14.13 -12.68
N PRO A 309 -16.19 -14.27 -13.80
CA PRO A 309 -15.59 -15.54 -14.15
C PRO A 309 -14.55 -15.98 -13.10
N THR A 310 -14.61 -17.24 -12.69
CA THR A 310 -13.66 -17.85 -11.73
C THR A 310 -12.47 -18.53 -12.43
N ALA A 311 -12.22 -18.20 -13.69
CA ALA A 311 -11.18 -18.84 -14.49
C ALA A 311 -9.76 -18.52 -13.99
N PHE A 312 -8.84 -19.46 -14.18
CA PHE A 312 -7.44 -19.25 -13.83
C PHE A 312 -6.64 -18.71 -15.04
N ARG A 313 -5.86 -17.64 -14.87
CA ARG A 313 -5.01 -17.04 -15.93
C ARG A 313 -3.53 -17.44 -15.76
N PRO A 314 -3.06 -18.57 -16.33
CA PRO A 314 -1.69 -19.03 -16.13
C PRO A 314 -0.63 -18.09 -16.73
N ALA A 315 -0.89 -17.52 -17.91
CA ALA A 315 0.05 -16.58 -18.54
C ALA A 315 0.20 -15.27 -17.74
N HIS A 316 -0.91 -14.76 -17.19
CA HIS A 316 -0.88 -13.59 -16.30
C HIS A 316 -0.10 -13.91 -15.01
N ALA A 317 -0.37 -15.06 -14.40
CA ALA A 317 0.33 -15.52 -13.21
C ALA A 317 1.86 -15.61 -13.43
N LEU A 318 2.29 -16.20 -14.56
CA LEU A 318 3.70 -16.26 -14.92
C LEU A 318 4.31 -14.87 -15.13
N GLY A 319 3.58 -13.94 -15.74
CA GLY A 319 4.01 -12.55 -15.91
C GLY A 319 4.21 -11.83 -14.57
N VAL A 320 3.28 -11.97 -13.64
CA VAL A 320 3.37 -11.40 -12.28
C VAL A 320 4.56 -12.00 -11.52
N LEU A 321 4.74 -13.32 -11.55
CA LEU A 321 5.88 -13.99 -10.90
C LEU A 321 7.22 -13.58 -11.52
N ALA A 322 7.28 -13.42 -12.85
CA ALA A 322 8.47 -12.94 -13.53
C ALA A 322 8.81 -11.48 -13.14
N ALA A 323 7.79 -10.63 -12.97
CA ALA A 323 7.98 -9.26 -12.51
C ALA A 323 8.54 -9.21 -11.07
N LEU A 324 8.05 -10.07 -10.17
CA LEU A 324 8.57 -10.20 -8.80
C LEU A 324 10.02 -10.69 -8.74
N ALA A 325 10.43 -11.51 -9.71
CA ALA A 325 11.79 -11.97 -9.89
C ALA A 325 12.70 -10.93 -10.57
N GLY A 326 12.11 -9.89 -11.17
CA GLY A 326 12.78 -8.87 -11.94
C GLY A 326 13.60 -7.90 -11.09
N GLY A 327 14.53 -7.20 -11.75
CA GLY A 327 15.41 -6.22 -11.12
C GLY A 327 16.43 -6.84 -10.14
N TRP A 328 17.35 -6.00 -9.65
CA TRP A 328 18.42 -6.44 -8.76
C TRP A 328 17.91 -6.98 -7.42
N LEU A 329 16.88 -6.35 -6.86
CA LEU A 329 16.32 -6.77 -5.56
C LEU A 329 15.56 -8.10 -5.66
N GLY A 330 14.69 -8.27 -6.66
CA GLY A 330 13.95 -9.51 -6.90
C GLY A 330 14.89 -10.69 -7.14
N ALA A 331 15.87 -10.53 -8.03
CA ALA A 331 16.89 -11.54 -8.31
C ALA A 331 17.70 -11.91 -7.05
N THR A 332 18.07 -10.92 -6.22
CA THR A 332 18.84 -11.15 -5.00
C THR A 332 18.02 -11.89 -3.93
N ARG A 333 16.73 -11.56 -3.78
CA ARG A 333 15.80 -12.29 -2.89
C ARG A 333 15.74 -13.77 -3.28
N LEU A 334 15.55 -14.06 -4.57
CA LEU A 334 15.53 -15.44 -5.07
C LEU A 334 16.88 -16.15 -4.87
N ALA A 335 18.00 -15.46 -5.11
CA ALA A 335 19.33 -16.01 -4.87
C ALA A 335 19.53 -16.39 -3.40
N VAL A 336 19.07 -15.55 -2.45
CA VAL A 336 19.11 -15.86 -1.00
C VAL A 336 18.27 -17.10 -0.69
N VAL A 337 17.03 -17.18 -1.21
CA VAL A 337 16.17 -18.35 -1.00
C VAL A 337 16.84 -19.62 -1.52
N VAL A 338 17.37 -19.60 -2.74
CA VAL A 338 18.03 -20.75 -3.38
C VAL A 338 19.30 -21.14 -2.64
N ALA A 339 20.14 -20.18 -2.24
CA ALA A 339 21.38 -20.46 -1.52
C ALA A 339 21.10 -21.11 -0.15
N LEU A 340 20.09 -20.64 0.57
CA LEU A 340 19.70 -21.21 1.87
C LEU A 340 18.97 -22.54 1.73
N ALA A 341 18.17 -22.72 0.67
CA ALA A 341 17.58 -24.01 0.32
C ALA A 341 18.66 -25.06 0.07
N ALA A 342 19.67 -24.72 -0.74
CA ALA A 342 20.80 -25.61 -1.02
C ALA A 342 21.61 -25.91 0.23
N LEU A 343 21.88 -24.90 1.07
CA LEU A 343 22.59 -25.09 2.33
C LEU A 343 21.81 -26.02 3.29
N ALA A 344 20.51 -25.77 3.48
CA ALA A 344 19.65 -26.59 4.33
C ALA A 344 19.55 -28.04 3.83
N TRP A 345 19.46 -28.23 2.51
CA TRP A 345 19.47 -29.56 1.90
C TRP A 345 20.78 -30.30 2.21
N VAL A 346 21.92 -29.65 1.99
CA VAL A 346 23.25 -30.25 2.15
C VAL A 346 23.55 -30.53 3.63
N GLU A 347 23.14 -29.64 4.53
CA GLU A 347 23.31 -29.83 5.98
C GLU A 347 22.36 -30.87 6.55
N GLY A 348 21.08 -30.86 6.19
CA GLY A 348 20.04 -31.69 6.83
C GLY A 348 19.67 -32.98 6.09
N GLY A 349 20.32 -33.26 4.96
CA GLY A 349 20.13 -34.47 4.16
C GLY A 349 18.72 -34.60 3.56
N ARG A 350 18.30 -35.83 3.26
CA ARG A 350 17.04 -36.12 2.54
C ARG A 350 15.79 -35.50 3.18
N ARG A 351 15.77 -35.37 4.50
CA ARG A 351 14.61 -34.86 5.24
C ARG A 351 14.51 -33.33 5.18
N ALA A 352 15.63 -32.64 5.35
CA ALA A 352 15.67 -31.19 5.12
C ALA A 352 15.42 -30.88 3.65
N GLY A 353 15.94 -31.70 2.72
CA GLY A 353 15.61 -31.58 1.30
C GLY A 353 14.12 -31.73 1.01
N ALA A 354 13.44 -32.73 1.60
CA ALA A 354 11.99 -32.89 1.47
C ALA A 354 11.23 -31.67 2.00
N LEU A 355 11.67 -31.09 3.13
CA LEU A 355 11.03 -29.91 3.69
C LEU A 355 11.30 -28.64 2.86
N VAL A 356 12.52 -28.48 2.33
CA VAL A 356 12.87 -27.42 1.38
C VAL A 356 11.94 -27.50 0.16
N LEU A 357 11.80 -28.68 -0.45
CA LEU A 357 10.91 -28.86 -1.61
C LEU A 357 9.46 -28.58 -1.25
N ALA A 358 8.95 -29.15 -0.16
CA ALA A 358 7.55 -29.02 0.20
C ALA A 358 7.18 -27.57 0.57
N THR A 359 8.07 -26.85 1.27
CA THR A 359 7.83 -25.44 1.61
C THR A 359 7.96 -24.52 0.40
N SER A 360 8.97 -24.73 -0.45
CA SER A 360 9.11 -23.97 -1.70
C SER A 360 7.95 -24.23 -2.66
N ALA A 361 7.48 -25.49 -2.75
CA ALA A 361 6.29 -25.84 -3.54
C ALA A 361 5.04 -25.16 -2.97
N ALA A 362 4.84 -25.15 -1.65
CA ALA A 362 3.71 -24.45 -1.04
C ALA A 362 3.72 -22.94 -1.36
N VAL A 363 4.88 -22.27 -1.25
CA VAL A 363 5.02 -20.86 -1.63
C VAL A 363 4.69 -20.65 -3.11
N LEU A 364 5.22 -21.49 -4.01
CA LEU A 364 4.97 -21.37 -5.45
C LEU A 364 3.49 -21.62 -5.79
N VAL A 365 2.85 -22.63 -5.20
CA VAL A 365 1.43 -22.92 -5.42
C VAL A 365 0.55 -21.78 -4.94
N ILE A 366 0.81 -21.24 -3.74
CA ILE A 366 0.05 -20.11 -3.20
C ILE A 366 0.26 -18.87 -4.07
N ALA A 367 1.52 -18.54 -4.41
CA ALA A 367 1.82 -17.36 -5.21
C ALA A 367 1.25 -17.46 -6.63
N PHE A 368 1.36 -18.63 -7.28
CA PHE A 368 0.80 -18.87 -8.60
C PHE A 368 -0.74 -18.84 -8.58
N GLY A 369 -1.35 -19.44 -7.56
CA GLY A 369 -2.80 -19.39 -7.32
C GLY A 369 -3.30 -17.96 -7.19
N LEU A 370 -2.69 -17.18 -6.30
CA LEU A 370 -3.03 -15.77 -6.09
C LEU A 370 -2.80 -14.93 -7.34
N ALA A 371 -1.70 -15.15 -8.06
CA ALA A 371 -1.38 -14.38 -9.26
C ALA A 371 -2.28 -14.70 -10.47
N GLY A 372 -2.89 -15.88 -10.52
CA GLY A 372 -3.72 -16.30 -11.66
C GLY A 372 -5.23 -16.26 -11.42
N ALA A 373 -5.68 -16.31 -10.16
CA ALA A 373 -7.10 -16.25 -9.79
C ALA A 373 -7.48 -14.96 -9.03
N TYR A 374 -6.51 -14.26 -8.45
CA TYR A 374 -6.72 -13.05 -7.65
C TYR A 374 -5.64 -12.03 -8.00
N ARG A 375 -5.24 -11.21 -7.01
CA ARG A 375 -4.11 -10.29 -7.10
C ARG A 375 -2.98 -10.74 -6.16
N LEU A 376 -1.75 -10.73 -6.65
CA LEU A 376 -0.54 -10.95 -5.84
C LEU A 376 0.26 -9.64 -5.72
N PRO A 377 -0.09 -8.72 -4.79
CA PRO A 377 0.69 -7.52 -4.57
C PRO A 377 2.01 -7.81 -3.85
N ASP A 378 3.00 -6.94 -4.04
CA ASP A 378 4.37 -7.09 -3.52
C ASP A 378 4.41 -7.36 -2.01
N ARG A 379 3.60 -6.66 -1.21
CA ARG A 379 3.48 -6.89 0.25
C ARG A 379 3.18 -8.33 0.64
N VAL A 380 2.36 -9.03 -0.15
CA VAL A 380 2.03 -10.45 0.04
C VAL A 380 3.18 -11.30 -0.48
N ALA A 381 3.66 -11.03 -1.70
CA ALA A 381 4.72 -11.81 -2.33
C ALA A 381 6.03 -11.82 -1.51
N VAL A 382 6.48 -10.66 -1.03
CA VAL A 382 7.69 -10.55 -0.20
C VAL A 382 7.50 -11.29 1.13
N GLY A 383 6.30 -11.23 1.73
CA GLY A 383 5.94 -12.01 2.91
C GLY A 383 5.99 -13.52 2.68
N LEU A 384 5.44 -14.00 1.56
CA LEU A 384 5.48 -15.42 1.18
C LEU A 384 6.92 -15.88 0.95
N LEU A 385 7.72 -15.09 0.22
CA LEU A 385 9.12 -15.40 -0.11
C LEU A 385 10.07 -15.31 1.09
N ALA A 386 9.74 -14.53 2.12
CA ALA A 386 10.52 -14.45 3.35
C ALA A 386 10.37 -15.69 4.25
N PHE A 387 9.28 -16.46 4.10
CA PHE A 387 9.01 -17.62 4.96
C PHE A 387 10.05 -18.76 4.81
N PRO A 388 10.37 -19.27 3.59
CA PRO A 388 11.36 -20.33 3.43
C PRO A 388 12.76 -20.02 3.98
N PRO A 389 13.41 -18.87 3.70
CA PRO A 389 14.76 -18.61 4.20
C PRO A 389 14.81 -18.51 5.72
N LEU A 390 13.78 -17.95 6.39
CA LEU A 390 13.67 -17.98 7.85
C LEU A 390 13.59 -19.41 8.38
N LEU A 391 12.75 -20.24 7.75
CA LEU A 391 12.66 -21.66 8.08
C LEU A 391 14.01 -22.36 7.92
N PHE A 392 14.68 -22.20 6.77
CA PHE A 392 15.93 -22.88 6.44
C PHE A 392 17.07 -22.54 7.38
N LEU A 393 17.13 -21.30 7.89
CA LEU A 393 18.07 -20.92 8.94
C LEU A 393 17.87 -21.72 10.24
N SER A 394 16.65 -22.16 10.53
CA SER A 394 16.29 -22.87 11.77
C SER A 394 16.33 -24.40 11.67
N LEU A 395 16.45 -24.97 10.46
CA LEU A 395 16.36 -26.42 10.29
C LEU A 395 17.52 -27.17 10.95
N PRO A 396 17.25 -28.22 11.74
CA PRO A 396 18.31 -29.00 12.36
C PRO A 396 19.19 -29.65 11.28
N GLY A 397 20.49 -29.38 11.32
CA GLY A 397 21.47 -30.07 10.49
C GLY A 397 21.51 -31.56 10.83
N ALA A 398 21.92 -32.39 9.86
CA ALA A 398 22.24 -33.79 10.06
C ALA A 398 23.60 -33.88 10.77
N SER A 399 23.61 -33.58 12.07
CA SER A 399 24.77 -33.90 12.90
C SER A 399 24.83 -35.40 13.09
N THR A 400 25.98 -36.00 12.76
CA THR A 400 26.34 -37.32 13.28
C THR A 400 26.44 -37.24 14.81
N PRO A 401 26.31 -38.36 15.54
CA PRO A 401 26.43 -38.40 17.01
C PRO A 401 27.70 -37.73 17.54
N ASP A 402 28.76 -37.68 16.73
CA ASP A 402 30.07 -37.14 17.08
C ASP A 402 30.25 -35.66 16.69
N GLY A 403 29.19 -34.99 16.22
CA GLY A 403 29.22 -33.56 15.87
C GLY A 403 30.07 -33.21 14.63
N SER A 404 30.56 -34.21 13.89
CA SER A 404 31.35 -34.00 12.68
C SER A 404 30.47 -33.95 11.42
N PHE A 405 30.66 -32.90 10.61
CA PHE A 405 30.07 -32.81 9.28
C PHE A 405 30.88 -33.64 8.27
N PRO A 406 30.27 -34.20 7.22
CA PRO A 406 31.01 -34.78 6.10
C PRO A 406 31.93 -33.71 5.48
N ARG A 407 33.22 -33.77 5.79
CA ARG A 407 34.23 -32.84 5.25
C ARG A 407 34.40 -33.10 3.75
N GLY A 408 34.17 -32.07 2.93
CA GLY A 408 34.53 -32.06 1.50
C GLY A 408 33.53 -31.35 0.59
N ARG A 409 32.22 -31.62 0.73
CA ARG A 409 31.17 -31.06 -0.16
C ARG A 409 30.40 -29.87 0.41
N THR A 410 30.38 -29.67 1.73
CA THR A 410 29.59 -28.61 2.37
C THR A 410 30.25 -27.23 2.27
N GLY A 411 31.58 -27.14 2.19
CA GLY A 411 32.32 -25.87 2.19
C GLY A 411 31.99 -24.94 1.00
N VAL A 412 31.76 -25.49 -0.19
CA VAL A 412 31.39 -24.72 -1.39
C VAL A 412 30.03 -24.03 -1.20
N TRP A 413 29.04 -24.74 -0.64
CA TRP A 413 27.71 -24.19 -0.37
C TRP A 413 27.71 -23.13 0.72
N HIS A 414 28.58 -23.28 1.74
CA HIS A 414 28.80 -22.23 2.74
C HIS A 414 29.43 -20.98 2.12
N GLY A 415 30.40 -21.15 1.22
CA GLY A 415 31.02 -20.05 0.47
C GLY A 415 30.00 -19.34 -0.44
N ALA A 416 29.19 -20.10 -1.17
CA ALA A 416 28.12 -19.56 -2.01
C ALA A 416 27.08 -18.79 -1.18
N ALA A 417 26.60 -19.36 -0.08
CA ALA A 417 25.66 -18.69 0.83
C ALA A 417 26.27 -17.41 1.42
N ALA A 418 27.55 -17.42 1.78
CA ALA A 418 28.25 -16.22 2.26
C ALA A 418 28.33 -15.12 1.19
N ILE A 419 28.72 -15.46 -0.04
CA ILE A 419 28.79 -14.51 -1.16
C ILE A 419 27.43 -13.90 -1.45
N VAL A 420 26.40 -14.75 -1.60
CA VAL A 420 25.02 -14.30 -1.84
C VAL A 420 24.54 -13.39 -0.71
N SER A 421 24.89 -13.68 0.53
CA SER A 421 24.51 -12.86 1.69
C SER A 421 25.23 -11.51 1.72
N VAL A 422 26.49 -11.43 1.26
CA VAL A 422 27.19 -10.15 1.09
C VAL A 422 26.54 -9.31 -0.01
N ILE A 423 26.20 -9.94 -1.14
CA ILE A 423 25.44 -9.27 -2.22
C ILE A 423 24.09 -8.77 -1.67
N ALA A 424 23.38 -9.59 -0.91
CA ALA A 424 22.12 -9.23 -0.27
C ALA A 424 22.24 -8.05 0.69
N LEU A 425 23.33 -7.97 1.48
CA LEU A 425 23.60 -6.82 2.33
C LEU A 425 23.77 -5.53 1.50
N VAL A 426 24.54 -5.59 0.42
CA VAL A 426 24.79 -4.41 -0.46
C VAL A 426 23.51 -3.99 -1.17
N VAL A 427 22.79 -4.93 -1.80
CA VAL A 427 21.55 -4.65 -2.54
C VAL A 427 20.46 -4.18 -1.58
N GLY A 428 20.33 -4.80 -0.41
CA GLY A 428 19.36 -4.39 0.62
C GLY A 428 19.63 -2.99 1.15
N ALA A 429 20.89 -2.66 1.46
CA ALA A 429 21.28 -1.31 1.88
C ALA A 429 21.04 -0.26 0.79
N ALA A 430 21.42 -0.56 -0.46
CA ALA A 430 21.17 0.33 -1.60
C ALA A 430 19.68 0.57 -1.82
N ASN A 431 18.85 -0.48 -1.70
CA ASN A 431 17.40 -0.36 -1.78
C ASN A 431 16.82 0.48 -0.63
N ALA A 432 17.30 0.27 0.61
CA ALA A 432 16.85 1.05 1.75
C ALA A 432 17.17 2.54 1.58
N LEU A 433 18.36 2.88 1.08
CA LEU A 433 18.73 4.26 0.79
C LEU A 433 17.92 4.87 -0.37
N ALA A 434 17.53 4.06 -1.36
CA ALA A 434 16.65 4.51 -2.44
C ALA A 434 15.24 4.81 -1.92
N LEU A 435 14.67 3.91 -1.11
CA LEU A 435 13.39 4.11 -0.46
C LEU A 435 13.41 5.31 0.49
N ASP A 436 14.48 5.48 1.26
CA ASP A 436 14.66 6.62 2.15
C ASP A 436 14.53 7.96 1.41
N ARG A 437 15.20 8.11 0.27
CA ARG A 437 15.07 9.32 -0.57
C ARG A 437 13.66 9.49 -1.14
N GLN A 438 13.04 8.39 -1.57
CA GLN A 438 11.69 8.41 -2.12
C GLN A 438 10.66 8.82 -1.05
N HIS A 439 10.80 8.33 0.18
CA HIS A 439 9.90 8.70 1.27
C HIS A 439 10.11 10.15 1.69
N HIS A 440 11.35 10.64 1.82
CA HIS A 440 11.59 12.06 2.11
C HIS A 440 10.95 12.97 1.06
N ALA A 441 11.21 12.70 -0.23
CA ALA A 441 10.63 13.49 -1.32
C ALA A 441 9.10 13.44 -1.31
N GLY A 442 8.51 12.26 -1.14
CA GLY A 442 7.05 12.14 -1.13
C GLY A 442 6.38 12.74 0.11
N ASP A 443 7.04 12.72 1.27
CA ASP A 443 6.57 13.35 2.51
C ASP A 443 6.61 14.88 2.39
N ASP A 444 7.63 15.44 1.74
CA ASP A 444 7.71 16.87 1.44
C ASP A 444 6.70 17.31 0.37
N ASP A 445 6.56 16.57 -0.73
CA ASP A 445 5.53 16.80 -1.77
C ASP A 445 4.12 16.81 -1.15
N LEU A 446 3.87 15.91 -0.21
CA LEU A 446 2.58 15.79 0.47
C LEU A 446 2.34 16.96 1.42
N ARG A 447 3.35 17.44 2.14
CA ARG A 447 3.24 18.66 2.97
C ARG A 447 2.96 19.88 2.12
N GLU A 448 3.67 20.05 1.03
CA GLU A 448 3.46 21.16 0.11
C GLU A 448 2.05 21.12 -0.48
N ALA A 449 1.57 19.93 -0.86
CA ALA A 449 0.20 19.76 -1.33
C ALA A 449 -0.84 20.16 -0.28
N PHE A 450 -0.71 19.71 0.96
CA PHE A 450 -1.66 20.04 2.03
C PHE A 450 -1.60 21.53 2.42
N ALA A 451 -0.42 22.14 2.43
CA ALA A 451 -0.26 23.57 2.64
C ALA A 451 -0.89 24.38 1.49
N GLY A 452 -0.70 23.94 0.25
CA GLY A 452 -1.32 24.56 -0.91
C GLY A 452 -2.84 24.40 -0.92
N PHE A 453 -3.38 23.25 -0.52
CA PHE A 453 -4.82 23.07 -0.34
C PHE A 453 -5.37 24.03 0.73
N ALA A 454 -4.69 24.16 1.87
CA ALA A 454 -5.07 25.14 2.90
C ALA A 454 -5.00 26.59 2.41
N ALA A 455 -4.09 26.90 1.46
CA ALA A 455 -4.00 28.22 0.85
C ALA A 455 -5.11 28.49 -0.17
N VAL A 456 -5.67 27.44 -0.80
CA VAL A 456 -6.84 27.55 -1.68
C VAL A 456 -8.09 27.87 -0.87
N ASP A 457 -8.36 27.07 0.16
CA ASP A 457 -9.42 27.31 1.13
C ASP A 457 -9.07 26.64 2.46
N PRO A 458 -8.79 27.41 3.54
CA PRO A 458 -8.43 26.84 4.83
C PRO A 458 -9.59 26.07 5.49
N ASP A 459 -10.83 26.43 5.19
CA ASP A 459 -12.03 25.78 5.72
C ASP A 459 -12.67 24.80 4.73
N GLY A 460 -12.09 24.70 3.52
CA GLY A 460 -12.56 23.88 2.43
C GLY A 460 -12.50 22.38 2.71
N ILE A 461 -13.35 21.65 1.98
CA ILE A 461 -13.49 20.19 2.04
C ILE A 461 -12.88 19.61 0.76
N PHE A 462 -11.77 18.90 0.91
CA PHE A 462 -11.03 18.32 -0.21
C PHE A 462 -11.30 16.82 -0.32
N VAL A 463 -11.71 16.41 -1.52
CA VAL A 463 -12.09 15.04 -1.82
C VAL A 463 -10.89 14.29 -2.41
N ALA A 464 -10.30 13.39 -1.63
CA ALA A 464 -9.19 12.54 -2.07
C ALA A 464 -9.72 11.34 -2.85
N TRP A 465 -9.83 11.44 -4.18
CA TRP A 465 -10.26 10.35 -5.07
C TRP A 465 -9.30 9.15 -5.00
N GLY A 466 -9.70 8.11 -4.26
CA GLY A 466 -8.93 6.89 -4.08
C GLY A 466 -7.53 7.22 -3.56
N GLY A 467 -6.53 6.64 -4.20
CA GLY A 467 -5.14 6.96 -3.93
C GLY A 467 -4.64 8.29 -4.50
N GLN A 468 -5.39 9.15 -5.20
CA GLN A 468 -4.73 10.26 -5.94
C GLN A 468 -3.98 11.26 -5.06
N VAL A 469 -4.57 11.66 -3.94
CA VAL A 469 -3.91 12.51 -2.93
C VAL A 469 -3.08 11.64 -1.98
N GLN A 470 -3.53 10.42 -1.69
CA GLN A 470 -2.89 9.50 -0.75
C GLN A 470 -1.74 8.66 -1.35
N MET A 471 -1.48 8.72 -2.65
CA MET A 471 -0.36 8.03 -3.30
C MET A 471 0.95 8.70 -2.88
N GLY A 472 0.92 9.98 -2.53
CA GLY A 472 2.01 10.62 -1.76
C GLY A 472 2.04 10.17 -0.29
N ALA A 473 0.92 9.72 0.28
CA ALA A 473 0.83 9.26 1.67
C ALA A 473 1.43 7.86 1.91
N GLN A 474 1.80 7.12 0.86
CA GLN A 474 2.75 5.98 1.00
C GLN A 474 4.10 6.45 1.57
N SER A 475 4.46 7.71 1.34
CA SER A 475 5.65 8.31 1.95
C SER A 475 5.40 8.90 3.33
N LEU A 476 4.17 8.85 3.86
CA LEU A 476 3.88 9.37 5.20
C LEU A 476 4.67 8.58 6.24
N SER A 477 5.48 9.29 7.02
CA SER A 477 6.28 8.66 8.05
C SER A 477 5.41 8.00 9.13
N PRO A 478 5.59 6.68 9.40
CA PRO A 478 4.92 6.00 10.50
C PRO A 478 5.30 6.49 11.91
N TRP A 479 6.30 7.38 12.00
CA TRP A 479 6.70 8.03 13.26
C TRP A 479 5.85 9.25 13.61
N ARG A 480 4.90 9.62 12.73
CA ARG A 480 4.01 10.77 12.93
C ARG A 480 2.59 10.28 13.20
N ARG A 481 1.82 11.14 13.89
CA ARG A 481 0.35 10.99 13.93
C ARG A 481 -0.21 11.02 12.50
N GLY A 482 -1.33 10.35 12.26
CA GLY A 482 -2.07 10.50 11.01
C GLY A 482 -2.70 11.88 10.97
N GLY A 483 -2.93 12.36 9.75
CA GLY A 483 -3.28 13.75 9.47
C GLY A 483 -2.06 14.66 9.45
N LEU A 484 -1.85 15.33 8.31
CA LEU A 484 -0.74 16.27 8.12
C LEU A 484 -0.97 17.63 8.80
N GLY A 485 -2.10 17.81 9.49
CA GLY A 485 -2.69 19.15 9.62
C GLY A 485 -3.10 19.69 8.24
N GLY A 486 -3.99 20.67 8.19
CA GLY A 486 -4.51 21.23 6.94
C GLY A 486 -6.02 21.04 6.77
N PRO A 487 -6.54 21.22 5.55
CA PRO A 487 -7.96 21.35 5.30
C PRO A 487 -8.69 20.01 5.47
N ARG A 488 -10.02 20.06 5.55
CA ARG A 488 -10.83 18.87 5.83
C ARG A 488 -10.75 17.91 4.64
N MET A 489 -10.45 16.65 4.89
CA MET A 489 -10.31 15.64 3.83
C MET A 489 -11.44 14.62 3.91
N ILE A 490 -12.09 14.34 2.77
CA ILE A 490 -12.89 13.13 2.59
C ILE A 490 -12.05 12.12 1.82
N LEU A 491 -11.88 10.92 2.38
CA LEU A 491 -11.07 9.86 1.78
C LEU A 491 -11.96 8.94 0.96
N PHE A 492 -11.74 8.88 -0.36
CA PHE A 492 -12.34 7.84 -1.19
C PHE A 492 -11.50 6.57 -1.16
N GLY A 493 -12.16 5.42 -1.16
CA GLY A 493 -11.52 4.12 -1.08
C GLY A 493 -12.42 3.10 -0.38
N TRP A 494 -11.80 2.08 0.21
CA TRP A 494 -12.51 1.11 1.05
C TRP A 494 -13.32 1.70 2.22
N PRO A 495 -13.03 2.89 2.80
CA PRO A 495 -13.86 3.45 3.86
C PRO A 495 -15.25 3.90 3.40
N ALA A 496 -15.44 4.15 2.10
CA ALA A 496 -16.72 4.60 1.55
C ALA A 496 -17.85 3.63 1.95
N ARG A 497 -19.01 4.19 2.31
CA ARG A 497 -20.19 3.46 2.80
C ARG A 497 -20.04 2.80 4.18
N SER A 498 -18.93 2.98 4.87
CA SER A 498 -18.83 2.54 6.28
C SER A 498 -19.65 3.48 7.18
N PRO A 499 -20.17 3.00 8.32
CA PRO A 499 -20.88 3.87 9.28
C PRO A 499 -20.06 5.09 9.71
N ALA A 500 -18.74 4.95 9.81
CA ALA A 500 -17.84 6.06 10.15
C ALA A 500 -17.74 7.10 9.01
N TYR A 501 -17.77 6.65 7.76
CA TYR A 501 -17.76 7.51 6.59
C TYR A 501 -19.08 8.27 6.43
N GLU A 502 -20.21 7.59 6.59
CA GLU A 502 -21.53 8.24 6.56
C GLU A 502 -21.69 9.27 7.67
N ALA A 503 -21.19 8.98 8.88
CA ALA A 503 -21.15 9.94 9.97
C ALA A 503 -20.26 11.16 9.63
N GLN A 504 -19.17 10.98 8.87
CA GLN A 504 -18.33 12.08 8.41
C GLN A 504 -19.08 12.96 7.40
N LEU A 505 -19.73 12.38 6.39
CA LEU A 505 -20.52 13.12 5.41
C LEU A 505 -21.67 13.89 6.05
N THR A 506 -22.37 13.27 7.00
CA THR A 506 -23.43 13.90 7.78
C THR A 506 -22.91 15.13 8.55
N ARG A 507 -21.75 15.02 9.21
CA ARG A 507 -21.11 16.17 9.90
C ARG A 507 -20.74 17.31 8.97
N LEU A 508 -20.45 17.00 7.70
CA LEU A 508 -20.12 17.98 6.65
C LEU A 508 -21.36 18.48 5.90
N ALA A 509 -22.56 18.04 6.30
CA ALA A 509 -23.82 18.31 5.63
C ALA A 509 -23.78 17.94 4.13
N ILE A 510 -23.18 16.79 3.82
CA ILE A 510 -23.10 16.23 2.47
C ILE A 510 -24.00 14.99 2.43
N ASP A 511 -25.15 15.10 1.78
CA ASP A 511 -26.03 13.95 1.54
C ASP A 511 -25.69 13.24 0.22
N ASP A 512 -25.26 14.02 -0.78
CA ASP A 512 -24.82 13.54 -2.09
C ASP A 512 -23.45 14.13 -2.40
N LEU A 513 -22.42 13.29 -2.28
CA LEU A 513 -21.04 13.72 -2.45
C LEU A 513 -20.67 14.07 -3.91
N TYR A 514 -21.31 13.43 -4.89
CA TYR A 514 -21.05 13.74 -6.30
C TYR A 514 -21.70 15.08 -6.65
N ALA A 515 -22.95 15.30 -6.25
CA ALA A 515 -23.58 16.62 -6.38
C ALA A 515 -22.79 17.70 -5.61
N ALA A 516 -22.31 17.39 -4.40
CA ALA A 516 -21.51 18.32 -3.61
C ALA A 516 -20.22 18.73 -4.33
N VAL A 517 -19.45 17.79 -4.89
CA VAL A 517 -18.25 18.11 -5.69
C VAL A 517 -18.59 18.96 -6.92
N ALA A 518 -19.78 18.77 -7.52
CA ALA A 518 -20.20 19.49 -8.71
C ALA A 518 -20.76 20.90 -8.43
N ALA A 519 -21.36 21.15 -7.26
CA ALA A 519 -22.12 22.37 -6.98
C ALA A 519 -21.65 23.17 -5.76
N ARG A 520 -21.13 22.52 -4.71
CA ARG A 520 -20.82 23.23 -3.47
C ARG A 520 -19.54 24.07 -3.62
N PRO A 521 -19.55 25.35 -3.23
CA PRO A 521 -18.38 26.21 -3.34
C PRO A 521 -17.27 25.85 -2.34
N ASP A 522 -17.59 25.18 -1.24
CA ASP A 522 -16.63 24.77 -0.22
C ASP A 522 -16.06 23.36 -0.44
N VAL A 523 -16.41 22.68 -1.55
CA VAL A 523 -15.96 21.32 -1.87
C VAL A 523 -15.04 21.33 -3.09
N TYR A 524 -13.87 20.71 -2.94
CA TYR A 524 -12.81 20.71 -3.93
C TYR A 524 -12.39 19.28 -4.31
N LEU A 525 -12.08 19.09 -5.59
CA LEU A 525 -11.58 17.83 -6.13
C LEU A 525 -10.14 18.01 -6.64
N PRO A 526 -9.11 17.77 -5.81
CA PRO A 526 -7.72 17.75 -6.25
C PRO A 526 -7.41 16.49 -7.07
N MET A 527 -6.82 16.67 -8.25
CA MET A 527 -6.49 15.57 -9.16
C MET A 527 -5.06 15.70 -9.70
N ARG A 528 -4.31 14.58 -9.68
CA ARG A 528 -2.99 14.50 -10.37
C ARG A 528 -3.13 14.08 -11.83
N MET A 529 -4.12 13.24 -12.12
CA MET A 529 -4.36 12.73 -13.48
C MET A 529 -5.71 13.26 -13.96
N GLU A 530 -5.67 14.36 -14.71
CA GLU A 530 -6.86 15.04 -15.24
C GLU A 530 -7.76 14.11 -16.08
N ALA A 531 -7.17 13.07 -16.70
CA ALA A 531 -7.90 12.08 -17.48
C ALA A 531 -9.02 11.35 -16.71
N ARG A 532 -8.94 11.24 -15.37
CA ARG A 532 -10.03 10.66 -14.56
C ARG A 532 -11.27 11.54 -14.52
N GLY A 533 -11.13 12.86 -14.73
CA GLY A 533 -12.23 13.81 -14.70
C GLY A 533 -13.31 13.48 -15.73
N GLY A 534 -12.93 12.88 -16.86
CA GLY A 534 -13.87 12.45 -17.88
C GLY A 534 -14.87 11.37 -17.42
N MET A 535 -14.46 10.48 -16.50
CA MET A 535 -15.36 9.46 -15.93
C MET A 535 -16.40 10.10 -15.04
N TYR A 536 -15.97 11.06 -14.20
CA TYR A 536 -16.85 11.81 -13.32
C TYR A 536 -17.82 12.72 -14.09
N LEU A 537 -17.35 13.43 -15.12
CA LEU A 537 -18.21 14.25 -15.97
C LEU A 537 -19.24 13.40 -16.72
N ARG A 538 -18.87 12.20 -17.18
CA ARG A 538 -19.82 11.28 -17.81
C ARG A 538 -20.84 10.75 -16.81
N TYR A 539 -20.42 10.47 -15.57
CA TYR A 539 -21.31 10.06 -14.49
C TYR A 539 -22.38 11.14 -14.21
N LEU A 540 -21.96 12.42 -14.13
CA LEU A 540 -22.90 13.54 -13.98
C LEU A 540 -23.88 13.66 -15.16
N ALA A 541 -23.42 13.40 -16.38
CA ALA A 541 -24.29 13.43 -17.55
C ALA A 541 -25.32 12.28 -17.53
N GLU A 542 -24.90 11.08 -17.14
CA GLU A 542 -25.72 9.87 -17.10
C GLU A 542 -26.77 9.91 -15.97
N HIS A 543 -26.37 10.35 -14.77
CA HIS A 543 -27.21 10.23 -13.56
C HIS A 543 -27.83 11.55 -13.07
N TYR A 544 -27.28 12.70 -13.49
CA TYR A 544 -27.79 14.03 -13.11
C TYR A 544 -28.24 14.86 -14.32
N GLY A 545 -28.09 14.34 -15.54
CA GLY A 545 -28.48 15.04 -16.76
C GLY A 545 -27.65 16.31 -17.04
N PHE A 546 -26.49 16.48 -16.40
CA PHE A 546 -25.65 17.65 -16.57
C PHE A 546 -24.38 17.32 -17.37
N SER A 547 -24.24 17.96 -18.53
CA SER A 547 -23.03 17.87 -19.36
C SER A 547 -22.23 19.17 -19.24
N GLY A 548 -20.97 19.07 -18.82
CA GLY A 548 -20.08 20.22 -18.67
C GLY A 548 -18.63 19.82 -18.48
N LEU A 549 -17.85 20.73 -17.91
CA LEU A 549 -16.41 20.62 -17.68
C LEU A 549 -16.09 20.94 -16.22
N LEU A 550 -15.06 20.29 -15.68
CA LEU A 550 -14.52 20.61 -14.37
C LEU A 550 -13.90 22.02 -14.40
N ARG A 551 -14.29 22.89 -13.46
CA ARG A 551 -13.77 24.25 -13.37
C ARG A 551 -12.48 24.27 -12.54
N PRO A 552 -11.30 24.59 -13.12
CA PRO A 552 -10.06 24.65 -12.37
C PRO A 552 -10.07 25.85 -11.41
N ALA A 553 -9.84 25.57 -10.13
CA ALA A 553 -9.74 26.57 -9.08
C ALA A 553 -8.30 26.93 -8.78
N ALA A 554 -7.37 25.97 -8.73
CA ALA A 554 -5.97 26.28 -8.46
C ALA A 554 -5.05 25.18 -8.98
N ARG A 555 -3.76 25.50 -9.07
CA ARG A 555 -2.71 24.51 -9.25
C ARG A 555 -1.86 24.46 -7.99
N VAL A 556 -1.70 23.27 -7.44
CA VAL A 556 -0.95 23.03 -6.20
C VAL A 556 0.04 21.90 -6.47
N GLY A 557 1.30 22.26 -6.71
CA GLY A 557 2.34 21.32 -7.12
C GLY A 557 1.91 20.47 -8.32
N ALA A 558 1.84 19.15 -8.13
CA ALA A 558 1.40 18.19 -9.15
C ALA A 558 -0.13 18.03 -9.28
N TYR A 559 -0.93 18.80 -8.54
CA TYR A 559 -2.39 18.69 -8.52
C TYR A 559 -3.05 19.88 -9.21
N THR A 560 -4.05 19.59 -10.03
CA THR A 560 -5.06 20.57 -10.44
C THR A 560 -6.23 20.43 -9.47
N VAL A 561 -6.56 21.51 -8.75
CA VAL A 561 -7.70 21.57 -7.82
C VAL A 561 -8.90 22.08 -8.58
N TYR A 562 -9.96 21.28 -8.67
CA TYR A 562 -11.22 21.66 -9.31
C TYR A 562 -12.27 22.07 -8.27
N GLN A 563 -13.12 23.02 -8.63
CA GLN A 563 -14.23 23.50 -7.81
C GLN A 563 -15.48 23.62 -8.69
N GLY A 564 -16.37 22.63 -8.59
CA GLY A 564 -17.62 22.59 -9.33
C GLY A 564 -17.48 22.21 -10.81
N VAL A 565 -18.64 22.02 -11.43
CA VAL A 565 -18.80 21.65 -12.84
C VAL A 565 -19.69 22.66 -13.54
N THR A 566 -19.27 23.06 -14.74
CA THR A 566 -19.95 24.11 -15.50
C THR A 566 -19.90 23.84 -17.00
N SER A 567 -20.90 24.33 -17.73
CA SER A 567 -20.86 24.44 -19.19
C SER A 567 -20.77 25.90 -19.61
N PHE A 568 -20.23 26.16 -20.80
CA PHE A 568 -20.28 27.47 -21.41
C PHE A 568 -20.82 27.36 -22.84
N GLU A 569 -21.64 28.34 -23.22
CA GLU A 569 -22.22 28.43 -24.55
C GLU A 569 -22.11 29.86 -25.08
N VAL A 570 -21.77 30.01 -26.36
CA VAL A 570 -21.70 31.30 -27.04
C VAL A 570 -23.08 31.66 -27.57
N GLU A 571 -23.75 32.58 -26.89
CA GLU A 571 -25.04 33.11 -27.33
C GLU A 571 -24.83 34.28 -28.30
N SER A 572 -24.81 33.94 -29.60
CA SER A 572 -24.49 34.90 -30.67
C SER A 572 -25.50 36.05 -30.77
N SER A 573 -26.78 35.82 -30.44
CA SER A 573 -27.83 36.84 -30.38
C SER A 573 -27.62 37.87 -29.26
N ALA A 574 -27.10 37.42 -28.12
CA ALA A 574 -26.83 38.26 -26.95
C ALA A 574 -25.43 38.88 -26.97
N GLY A 575 -24.54 38.42 -27.86
CA GLY A 575 -23.13 38.83 -27.85
C GLY A 575 -22.43 38.46 -26.55
N ALA A 576 -22.82 37.32 -25.97
CA ALA A 576 -22.39 36.88 -24.65
C ALA A 576 -21.88 35.44 -24.66
N LEU A 577 -20.99 35.15 -23.71
CA LEU A 577 -20.61 33.80 -23.32
C LEU A 577 -21.39 33.49 -22.04
N VAL A 578 -22.27 32.50 -22.09
CA VAL A 578 -23.15 32.13 -20.98
C VAL A 578 -22.57 30.91 -20.27
N GLU A 579 -22.27 31.06 -18.99
CA GLU A 579 -21.89 29.98 -18.09
C GLU A 579 -23.14 29.43 -17.39
N ARG A 580 -23.33 28.11 -17.46
CA ARG A 580 -24.35 27.41 -16.68
C ARG A 580 -23.67 26.46 -15.72
N ARG A 581 -23.92 26.62 -14.42
CA ARG A 581 -23.33 25.78 -13.38
C ARG A 581 -24.26 24.65 -13.02
N PHE A 582 -23.69 23.60 -12.42
CA PHE A 582 -24.43 22.42 -11.98
C PHE A 582 -25.55 22.74 -10.98
N ASP A 583 -25.38 23.75 -10.12
CA ASP A 583 -26.39 24.22 -9.17
C ASP A 583 -27.58 24.97 -9.82
N GLY A 584 -27.58 25.11 -11.15
CA GLY A 584 -28.59 25.81 -11.92
C GLY A 584 -28.34 27.32 -12.05
N SER A 585 -27.30 27.86 -11.42
CA SER A 585 -26.93 29.27 -11.59
C SER A 585 -26.42 29.55 -13.00
N VAL A 586 -26.74 30.73 -13.50
CA VAL A 586 -26.36 31.18 -14.85
C VAL A 586 -25.65 32.52 -14.76
N VAL A 587 -24.46 32.61 -15.34
CA VAL A 587 -23.65 33.83 -15.40
C VAL A 587 -23.41 34.19 -16.86
N SER A 588 -23.68 35.44 -17.23
CA SER A 588 -23.50 35.92 -18.61
C SER A 588 -22.33 36.89 -18.69
N TYR A 589 -21.33 36.55 -19.51
CA TYR A 589 -20.15 37.37 -19.75
C TYR A 589 -20.28 38.08 -21.10
N ARG A 590 -20.22 39.41 -21.10
CA ARG A 590 -20.26 40.18 -22.36
C ARG A 590 -19.00 39.90 -23.18
N ILE A 591 -19.16 39.51 -24.45
CA ILE A 591 -18.02 39.28 -25.34
C ILE A 591 -17.46 40.62 -25.82
N VAL A 592 -16.15 40.81 -25.66
CA VAL A 592 -15.42 41.98 -26.14
C VAL A 592 -14.22 41.55 -27.01
N PRO A 593 -13.85 42.32 -28.04
CA PRO A 593 -12.69 42.04 -28.86
C PRO A 593 -11.39 42.25 -28.07
N ALA A 594 -10.36 41.46 -28.37
CA ALA A 594 -9.04 41.66 -27.77
C ALA A 594 -8.34 42.91 -28.33
N HIS A 595 -7.92 43.81 -27.43
CA HIS A 595 -7.00 44.91 -27.74
C HIS A 595 -5.58 44.53 -27.29
N GLY A 596 -4.84 43.78 -28.12
CA GLY A 596 -3.44 43.43 -27.86
C GLY A 596 -3.19 42.16 -27.01
N LEU A 597 -4.24 41.45 -26.61
CA LEU A 597 -4.15 40.10 -25.99
C LEU A 597 -4.32 39.04 -27.08
N GLY A 598 -3.33 38.16 -27.25
CA GLY A 598 -3.36 37.07 -28.23
C GLY A 598 -3.12 35.71 -27.59
N SER A 599 -3.71 34.66 -28.16
CA SER A 599 -3.33 33.28 -27.88
C SER A 599 -2.68 32.68 -29.11
N ASP A 600 -1.69 31.81 -28.92
CA ASP A 600 -1.02 31.11 -30.02
C ASP A 600 -1.55 29.67 -30.12
N ILE A 601 -1.81 29.22 -31.35
CA ILE A 601 -1.97 27.78 -31.60
C ILE A 601 -0.57 27.23 -31.84
N VAL A 602 0.04 26.73 -30.77
CA VAL A 602 1.48 26.48 -30.74
C VAL A 602 1.87 25.22 -31.52
N LEU A 603 1.13 24.11 -31.43
CA LEU A 603 1.50 22.86 -32.12
C LEU A 603 0.30 21.96 -32.48
N PRO A 604 0.24 21.38 -33.70
CA PRO A 604 -0.63 20.24 -33.99
C PRO A 604 -0.08 18.98 -33.29
N LEU A 605 -0.90 18.37 -32.44
CA LEU A 605 -0.60 17.09 -31.78
C LEU A 605 -1.09 15.95 -32.68
N TRP A 606 -0.18 15.17 -33.24
CA TRP A 606 -0.52 14.02 -34.07
C TRP A 606 -1.16 12.90 -33.21
N PRO A 607 -2.29 12.27 -33.62
CA PRO A 607 -2.93 12.35 -34.93
C PRO A 607 -4.15 13.30 -35.02
N ARG A 608 -4.70 13.85 -33.92
CA ARG A 608 -5.99 14.62 -33.93
C ARG A 608 -6.16 15.64 -32.79
N GLY A 609 -5.09 16.24 -32.28
CA GLY A 609 -5.17 17.25 -31.22
C GLY A 609 -4.49 18.56 -31.58
N PHE A 610 -4.81 19.62 -30.84
CA PHE A 610 -4.11 20.91 -30.88
C PHE A 610 -3.68 21.27 -29.46
N LEU A 611 -2.44 21.76 -29.32
CA LEU A 611 -2.02 22.50 -28.13
C LEU A 611 -2.33 23.98 -28.36
N ILE A 612 -3.20 24.53 -27.52
CA ILE A 612 -3.48 25.97 -27.46
C ILE A 612 -2.71 26.51 -26.26
N ALA A 613 -1.84 27.49 -26.46
CA ALA A 613 -1.10 28.10 -25.37
C ALA A 613 -0.97 29.60 -25.59
N GLY A 614 -0.84 30.36 -24.52
CA GLY A 614 -0.74 31.81 -24.60
C GLY A 614 -0.55 32.41 -23.22
N SER A 615 -0.65 33.73 -23.13
CA SER A 615 -0.67 34.44 -21.86
C SER A 615 -1.84 35.40 -21.81
N ALA A 616 -2.52 35.45 -20.66
CA ALA A 616 -3.65 36.33 -20.42
C ALA A 616 -3.83 36.53 -18.92
N ASP A 617 -4.00 37.78 -18.50
CA ASP A 617 -4.44 38.11 -17.16
C ASP A 617 -5.95 37.87 -17.04
N ALA A 618 -6.31 36.64 -16.65
CA ALA A 618 -7.68 36.16 -16.65
C ALA A 618 -7.93 35.15 -15.53
N ASP A 619 -9.16 35.13 -15.02
CA ASP A 619 -9.60 34.15 -14.03
C ASP A 619 -9.77 32.75 -14.66
N LEU A 620 -10.19 32.72 -15.92
CA LEU A 620 -10.50 31.48 -16.64
C LEU A 620 -10.31 31.65 -18.15
N ILE A 621 -9.73 30.64 -18.79
CA ILE A 621 -9.67 30.49 -20.24
C ILE A 621 -10.71 29.45 -20.66
N VAL A 622 -11.54 29.83 -21.63
CA VAL A 622 -12.59 28.98 -22.20
C VAL A 622 -12.31 28.76 -23.68
N VAL A 623 -12.15 27.49 -24.07
CA VAL A 623 -12.03 27.10 -25.47
C VAL A 623 -13.36 26.52 -25.93
N THR A 624 -13.89 27.06 -27.02
CA THR A 624 -15.17 26.64 -27.59
C THR A 624 -15.03 26.07 -29.01
N TYR A 625 -15.89 25.12 -29.33
CA TYR A 625 -16.07 24.55 -30.66
C TYR A 625 -17.56 24.49 -30.98
N ARG A 626 -17.95 25.04 -32.14
CA ARG A 626 -19.37 25.17 -32.55
C ARG A 626 -20.26 25.89 -31.53
N GLY A 627 -19.68 26.80 -30.75
CA GLY A 627 -20.40 27.58 -29.75
C GLY A 627 -20.41 26.98 -28.35
N GLU A 628 -19.96 25.73 -28.17
CA GLU A 628 -19.93 25.07 -26.85
C GLU A 628 -18.50 24.96 -26.32
N ALA A 629 -18.30 25.09 -25.00
CA ALA A 629 -17.00 24.87 -24.39
C ALA A 629 -16.59 23.39 -24.44
N ILE A 630 -15.32 23.18 -24.77
CA ILE A 630 -14.69 21.86 -24.86
C ILE A 630 -13.44 21.73 -23.99
N ALA A 631 -12.90 22.85 -23.48
CA ALA A 631 -11.79 22.84 -22.53
C ALA A 631 -11.78 24.14 -21.70
N LEU A 632 -11.31 24.01 -20.45
CA LEU A 632 -11.13 25.11 -19.49
C LEU A 632 -9.71 25.06 -18.92
N ALA A 633 -9.05 26.22 -18.78
CA ALA A 633 -7.82 26.36 -18.01
C ALA A 633 -7.89 27.58 -17.10
N ARG A 634 -7.19 27.52 -15.98
CA ARG A 634 -6.83 28.71 -15.21
C ARG A 634 -5.40 29.12 -15.62
N PRO A 635 -5.16 30.39 -15.99
CA PRO A 635 -3.82 30.89 -16.22
C PRO A 635 -2.94 30.70 -14.98
N ASP A 636 -1.67 30.36 -15.20
CA ASP A 636 -0.68 30.00 -14.20
C ASP A 636 0.58 30.86 -14.41
N PRO A 637 1.02 31.65 -13.40
CA PRO A 637 2.25 32.42 -13.49
C PRO A 637 3.48 31.57 -13.87
N ALA A 638 3.52 30.30 -13.46
CA ALA A 638 4.63 29.40 -13.79
C ALA A 638 4.72 29.06 -15.30
N LEU A 639 3.64 29.30 -16.06
CA LEU A 639 3.59 29.07 -17.51
C LEU A 639 3.79 30.35 -18.34
N GLY A 640 3.91 31.52 -17.70
CA GLY A 640 3.99 32.82 -18.39
C GLY A 640 5.30 33.07 -19.17
N GLY A 641 6.36 32.33 -18.85
CA GLY A 641 7.68 32.55 -19.45
C GLY A 641 8.19 33.98 -19.19
N ASP A 642 8.57 34.68 -20.27
CA ASP A 642 9.02 36.09 -20.23
C ASP A 642 7.86 37.11 -20.31
N SER A 643 6.59 36.66 -20.32
CA SER A 643 5.41 37.54 -20.32
C SER A 643 5.11 38.09 -18.93
N ASP A 644 4.71 39.36 -18.85
CA ASP A 644 4.17 39.95 -17.61
C ASP A 644 2.79 39.36 -17.23
N SER A 645 2.16 38.60 -18.12
CA SER A 645 0.86 37.95 -17.90
C SER A 645 1.01 36.45 -17.61
N PRO A 646 0.16 35.86 -16.75
CA PRO A 646 0.12 34.42 -16.51
C PRO A 646 -0.09 33.62 -17.80
N GLY A 647 0.60 32.49 -17.94
CA GLY A 647 0.50 31.62 -19.11
C GLY A 647 -0.59 30.57 -18.98
N PHE A 648 -1.06 30.01 -20.09
CA PHE A 648 -1.94 28.85 -20.10
C PHE A 648 -1.55 27.88 -21.21
N ALA A 649 -1.84 26.59 -21.00
CA ALA A 649 -1.65 25.55 -22.01
C ALA A 649 -2.77 24.51 -21.91
N LEU A 650 -3.41 24.22 -23.04
CA LEU A 650 -4.58 23.35 -23.14
C LEU A 650 -4.43 22.39 -24.31
N MET A 651 -4.58 21.10 -24.05
CA MET A 651 -4.69 20.10 -25.11
C MET A 651 -6.15 19.88 -25.47
N VAL A 652 -6.47 20.06 -26.75
CA VAL A 652 -7.81 19.85 -27.28
C VAL A 652 -7.78 18.70 -28.27
N TYR A 653 -8.62 17.68 -28.05
CA TYR A 653 -8.70 16.50 -28.91
C TYR A 653 -10.02 16.48 -29.68
N ARG A 654 -9.97 16.04 -30.94
CA ARG A 654 -11.16 15.83 -31.81
C ARG A 654 -11.99 17.08 -32.17
N ALA A 655 -11.43 18.29 -32.04
CA ALA A 655 -12.09 19.50 -32.53
C ALA A 655 -11.60 19.90 -33.93
N GLY A 656 -12.52 20.30 -34.80
CA GLY A 656 -12.19 20.96 -36.07
C GLY A 656 -12.05 22.48 -35.89
N ARG A 657 -11.76 23.21 -36.97
CA ARG A 657 -11.92 24.68 -36.99
C ARG A 657 -13.39 25.05 -37.34
N PRO A 658 -13.90 26.22 -36.91
CA PRO A 658 -13.22 27.25 -36.12
C PRO A 658 -13.34 27.00 -34.60
N LEU A 659 -12.19 27.12 -33.92
CA LEU A 659 -12.11 27.20 -32.46
C LEU A 659 -12.19 28.67 -32.06
N ARG A 660 -12.81 28.97 -30.91
CA ARG A 660 -12.71 30.30 -30.29
C ARG A 660 -12.19 30.19 -28.88
N VAL A 661 -11.27 31.08 -28.53
CA VAL A 661 -10.64 31.15 -27.21
C VAL A 661 -11.08 32.45 -26.53
N PHE A 662 -11.60 32.33 -25.31
CA PHE A 662 -12.04 33.46 -24.50
C PHE A 662 -11.26 33.51 -23.19
N ALA A 663 -10.78 34.70 -22.82
CA ALA A 663 -10.27 35.01 -21.50
C ALA A 663 -11.36 35.70 -20.69
N ILE A 664 -11.74 35.11 -19.56
CA ILE A 664 -12.74 35.65 -18.64
C ILE A 664 -12.02 36.42 -17.53
N SER A 665 -12.36 37.69 -17.37
CA SER A 665 -11.89 38.56 -16.28
C SER A 665 -12.92 39.66 -16.03
N ASP A 666 -13.12 40.06 -14.78
CA ASP A 666 -14.00 41.17 -14.37
C ASP A 666 -15.42 41.14 -15.01
N GLY A 667 -16.02 39.95 -15.12
CA GLY A 667 -17.35 39.77 -15.70
C GLY A 667 -17.43 39.96 -17.22
N ARG A 668 -16.29 39.95 -17.92
CA ARG A 668 -16.20 40.07 -19.39
C ARG A 668 -15.50 38.85 -19.99
N ALA A 669 -15.86 38.52 -21.23
CA ALA A 669 -15.19 37.48 -22.02
C ALA A 669 -14.44 38.13 -23.18
N VAL A 670 -13.12 38.25 -23.08
CA VAL A 670 -12.26 38.77 -24.14
C VAL A 670 -11.98 37.68 -25.16
N ASN A 671 -12.38 37.86 -26.41
CA ASN A 671 -12.08 36.91 -27.48
C ASN A 671 -10.62 37.06 -27.93
N ILE A 672 -9.76 36.12 -27.53
CA ILE A 672 -8.31 36.08 -27.78
C ILE A 672 -7.93 35.06 -28.86
N THR A 673 -8.90 34.61 -29.66
CA THR A 673 -8.64 33.72 -30.79
C THR A 673 -7.66 34.38 -31.77
N PRO A 674 -6.57 33.70 -32.20
CA PRO A 674 -5.62 34.25 -33.15
C PRO A 674 -6.19 34.50 -34.55
#